data_AF-A0A2V1DR76-F1
#
_entry.id   AF-A0A2V1DR76-F1
#
_cell.length_a   1.000
_cell.length_b   1.000
_cell.length_c   1.000
_cell.angle_alpha   90.00
_cell.angle_beta   90.00
_cell.angle_gamma   90.00
#
_symmetry.space_group_name_H-M   'P 1'
#
loop_
_entity.id
_entity.type
_entity.pdbx_description
1 polymer ?
#
loop_
_entity_poly.entity_id
_entity_poly.type
_entity_poly.pdbx_seq_one_letter_code
_entity_poly.pdbx_strand_id
1 'polypeptide(L)'
;MGFVNAIVTSVAPIFIATSPITSYADQIYNMHRTKSSAGFSLDIPLIMLVASILKVFYWFGAHFSTSLLVQALLMIAIHLLCLHIALTHRPAPSHMPFQPAAAKRPYNFWQWRSTRPYWAFVTYFALSLLVLHALLINTSLFIPYTDILGYIALTVEATLPLPQLFANWQRRGCKGFRPSVIANWIVGDTFKMWFFFASSSGEVPWAFKICGIFQAVCDLGLGLQWMVWGDGPDHGAGTGAVRGPWEEKVLTSPPPERTTFEMDHMVGRAGTQGAFGGKETVGMGIDMGEGWERQRVGMYTHWFLDFPNFNMTKNHPNLRKTVSTADLYSDPSPRHPTLSRAFTTVQRPRVNPFLQARTNASQSSLRLSGTQDRASITTYALPAADSIPENHRHSIAAPYSSNLIDLNDEYEPAKTQQNPPPVPPKIPEIPVFESKKEAVKEKERPEKYTKPFTDFMTENPTIFHAVDTVAKDLEKNGYKKVSERDSWDLKQGGKYYVERNGSSLIAFAIGDGYEAGNGAAVVAGHIDALTARLKPIPTLRTKAGYVQLGVAPYAGGLNSTWWDRDLGIGGRVLVKENGKIVTKLVKLDYPVARIPTLAPHFGAAASGPFKKETQMVPIVGIDNSDLGFTSKSEDEGEFKAGMLGGEKTFAATQPERLVKAISEEIGVTDYSKIVNWELELFDIQPAQLGGLGKEFIFAGRIDDKLCSWAAIQALLNTSTKDSSQIKIVALFDDEEVGSLLRQGARGNFLPSVIERIVDEFADKGVRSLVSRTYANSFLVSSDVIHAVNPNFLNAYLENHSPRLNIGPAVSADPNGHMTTDSVSTAIFHRCVARDVGVRSQDPKLQVFQIRNDSRSGGTVGPMLSAATGIRAIDCGIPQLSMHSIRATTGSLDPGLGVFAFQSFLENFESVDAEFKV
;
A
#
# COMPACT_ATOMS: atom_id res chain seq x y z
N MET A 1 57.15 -24.49 25.08
CA MET A 1 57.00 -23.04 25.36
C MET A 1 57.70 -22.16 24.32
N GLY A 2 59.03 -22.00 24.34
CA GLY A 2 59.73 -20.97 23.55
C GLY A 2 59.33 -20.82 22.08
N PHE A 3 59.31 -21.92 21.30
CA PHE A 3 58.96 -21.90 19.86
C PHE A 3 57.54 -21.38 19.58
N VAL A 4 56.55 -21.81 20.38
CA VAL A 4 55.17 -21.32 20.25
C VAL A 4 55.09 -19.84 20.57
N ASN A 5 55.76 -19.39 21.64
CA ASN A 5 55.73 -17.98 22.02
C ASN A 5 56.40 -17.10 20.95
N ALA A 6 57.53 -17.56 20.36
CA ALA A 6 58.22 -16.86 19.28
C ALA A 6 57.35 -16.74 18.00
N ILE A 7 56.66 -17.82 17.60
CA ILE A 7 55.67 -17.76 16.51
C ILE A 7 54.59 -16.73 16.83
N VAL A 8 54.01 -16.75 18.03
CA VAL A 8 52.90 -15.85 18.35
C VAL A 8 53.37 -14.39 18.45
N THR A 9 54.52 -14.09 19.05
CA THR A 9 55.05 -12.71 19.11
C THR A 9 55.43 -12.14 17.74
N SER A 10 55.73 -12.98 16.75
CA SER A 10 56.05 -12.54 15.38
C SER A 10 54.85 -12.53 14.44
N VAL A 11 53.92 -13.48 14.58
CA VAL A 11 52.76 -13.64 13.68
C VAL A 11 51.53 -12.87 14.16
N ALA A 12 51.24 -12.84 15.47
CA ALA A 12 50.05 -12.14 15.98
C ALA A 12 50.02 -10.63 15.65
N PRO A 13 51.13 -9.86 15.71
CA PRO A 13 51.09 -8.44 15.36
C PRO A 13 50.76 -8.23 13.87
N ILE A 14 51.32 -9.06 12.98
CA ILE A 14 51.06 -9.03 11.53
C ILE A 14 49.60 -9.44 11.27
N PHE A 15 49.13 -10.51 11.89
CA PHE A 15 47.75 -10.99 11.78
C PHE A 15 46.75 -9.92 12.25
N ILE A 16 46.96 -9.33 13.43
CA ILE A 16 46.12 -8.24 13.96
C ILE A 16 46.08 -7.06 13.01
N ALA A 17 47.24 -6.59 12.52
CA ALA A 17 47.34 -5.49 11.56
C ALA A 17 46.59 -5.78 10.24
N THR A 18 46.68 -7.00 9.71
CA THR A 18 46.13 -7.40 8.40
C THR A 18 44.69 -7.94 8.44
N SER A 19 44.21 -8.33 9.62
CA SER A 19 42.84 -8.82 9.86
C SER A 19 41.69 -7.95 9.30
N PRO A 20 41.80 -6.59 9.21
CA PRO A 20 40.81 -5.76 8.54
C PRO A 20 40.59 -6.12 7.07
N ILE A 21 41.67 -6.49 6.38
CA ILE A 21 41.65 -6.77 4.94
C ILE A 21 40.95 -8.11 4.72
N THR A 22 41.39 -9.16 5.41
CA THR A 22 40.82 -10.51 5.26
C THR A 22 39.36 -10.59 5.72
N SER A 23 38.95 -9.85 6.76
CA SER A 23 37.59 -9.89 7.29
C SER A 23 36.54 -9.22 6.38
N TYR A 24 36.93 -8.24 5.57
CA TYR A 24 36.01 -7.42 4.77
C TYR A 24 36.22 -7.50 3.25
N ALA A 25 37.36 -8.01 2.76
CA ALA A 25 37.64 -8.17 1.33
C ALA A 25 36.55 -8.97 0.60
N ASP A 26 36.09 -10.09 1.16
CA ASP A 26 35.04 -10.92 0.55
C ASP A 26 33.71 -10.18 0.41
N GLN A 27 33.32 -9.39 1.41
CA GLN A 27 32.09 -8.59 1.38
C GLN A 27 32.18 -7.48 0.33
N ILE A 28 33.32 -6.79 0.27
CA ILE A 28 33.60 -5.72 -0.69
C ILE A 28 33.65 -6.27 -2.12
N TYR A 29 34.33 -7.40 -2.32
CA TYR A 29 34.41 -8.10 -3.60
C TYR A 29 33.04 -8.59 -4.05
N ASN A 30 32.24 -9.16 -3.15
CA ASN A 30 30.88 -9.63 -3.47
C ASN A 30 29.97 -8.47 -3.92
N MET A 31 29.89 -7.36 -3.15
CA MET A 31 29.11 -6.17 -3.55
C MET A 31 29.62 -5.58 -4.87
N HIS A 32 30.94 -5.56 -5.10
CA HIS A 32 31.52 -5.07 -6.35
C HIS A 32 31.24 -6.00 -7.55
N ARG A 33 31.15 -7.31 -7.34
CA ARG A 33 30.87 -8.33 -8.38
C ARG A 33 29.39 -8.40 -8.73
N THR A 34 28.51 -8.45 -7.73
CA THR A 34 27.05 -8.50 -7.91
C THR A 34 26.43 -7.16 -8.29
N LYS A 35 27.20 -6.07 -8.21
CA LYS A 35 26.76 -4.68 -8.45
C LYS A 35 25.57 -4.26 -7.57
N SER A 36 25.48 -4.84 -6.37
CA SER A 36 24.40 -4.59 -5.41
C SER A 36 24.91 -4.63 -3.97
N SER A 37 24.44 -3.70 -3.13
CA SER A 37 24.53 -3.78 -1.66
C SER A 37 23.17 -4.11 -1.01
N ALA A 38 22.25 -4.72 -1.76
CA ALA A 38 20.99 -5.22 -1.20
C ALA A 38 21.27 -6.30 -0.13
N GLY A 39 20.69 -6.13 1.06
CA GLY A 39 20.96 -7.04 2.20
C GLY A 39 22.32 -6.83 2.88
N PHE A 40 22.94 -5.66 2.72
CA PHE A 40 24.12 -5.22 3.48
C PHE A 40 23.81 -3.95 4.29
N SER A 41 24.23 -3.92 5.56
CA SER A 41 24.00 -2.77 6.45
C SER A 41 25.08 -1.70 6.32
N LEU A 42 24.67 -0.51 5.86
CA LEU A 42 25.52 0.70 5.84
C LEU A 42 25.96 1.14 7.25
N ASP A 43 25.33 0.67 8.32
CA ASP A 43 25.75 1.01 9.69
C ASP A 43 27.10 0.39 10.04
N ILE A 44 27.43 -0.82 9.56
CA ILE A 44 28.71 -1.49 9.87
C ILE A 44 29.91 -0.62 9.50
N PRO A 45 30.11 -0.18 8.23
CA PRO A 45 31.26 0.64 7.88
C PRO A 45 31.24 2.01 8.57
N LEU A 46 30.08 2.58 8.90
CA LEU A 46 30.00 3.86 9.61
C LEU A 46 30.41 3.75 11.08
N ILE A 47 30.00 2.69 11.77
CA ILE A 47 30.46 2.38 13.14
C ILE A 47 31.97 2.11 13.13
N MET A 48 32.46 1.28 12.21
CA MET A 48 33.90 0.97 12.12
C MET A 48 34.75 2.19 11.78
N LEU A 49 34.27 3.10 10.92
CA LEU A 49 34.96 4.35 10.63
C LEU A 49 35.04 5.25 11.87
N VAL A 50 33.93 5.45 12.58
CA VAL A 50 33.91 6.26 13.82
C VAL A 50 34.86 5.68 14.87
N ALA A 51 34.77 4.39 15.17
CA ALA A 51 35.64 3.74 16.14
C ALA A 51 37.12 3.77 15.73
N SER A 52 37.43 3.58 14.45
CA SER A 52 38.82 3.54 13.98
C SER A 52 39.47 4.94 13.90
N ILE A 53 38.71 5.96 13.51
CA ILE A 53 39.16 7.37 13.58
C ILE A 53 39.46 7.75 15.05
N LEU A 54 38.56 7.43 15.98
CA LEU A 54 38.78 7.68 17.41
C LEU A 54 40.00 6.94 17.95
N LYS A 55 40.25 5.69 17.56
CA LYS A 55 41.47 4.94 17.93
C LYS A 55 42.76 5.64 17.45
N VAL A 56 42.77 6.25 16.27
CA VAL A 56 43.93 7.03 15.79
C VAL A 56 44.17 8.26 16.67
N PHE A 57 43.12 9.00 17.08
CA PHE A 57 43.29 10.13 17.99
C PHE A 57 43.65 9.71 19.43
N TYR A 58 43.21 8.53 19.90
CA TYR A 58 43.62 7.96 21.18
C TYR A 58 45.12 7.66 21.25
N TRP A 59 45.74 7.27 20.12
CA TRP A 59 47.16 6.92 20.06
C TRP A 59 48.09 8.05 20.51
N PHE A 60 47.73 9.32 20.26
CA PHE A 60 48.52 10.48 20.67
C PHE A 60 48.51 10.74 22.19
N GLY A 61 47.59 10.12 22.95
CA GLY A 61 47.59 10.16 24.41
C GLY A 61 48.25 8.95 25.06
N ALA A 62 47.90 7.75 24.58
CA ALA A 62 48.30 6.49 25.22
C ALA A 62 49.46 5.74 24.53
N HIS A 63 49.89 6.16 23.34
CA HIS A 63 51.00 5.59 22.56
C HIS A 63 51.05 4.04 22.52
N PHE A 64 49.87 3.42 22.38
CA PHE A 64 49.72 1.97 22.30
C PHE A 64 50.45 1.35 21.08
N SER A 65 50.65 0.04 21.12
CA SER A 65 51.50 -0.68 20.14
C SER A 65 51.20 -0.37 18.67
N THR A 66 52.27 -0.24 17.88
CA THR A 66 52.23 0.17 16.47
C THR A 66 51.34 -0.73 15.60
N SER A 67 51.21 -2.01 15.94
CA SER A 67 50.37 -2.95 15.18
C SER A 67 48.87 -2.67 15.34
N LEU A 68 48.43 -2.16 16.49
CA LEU A 68 47.05 -1.71 16.71
C LEU A 68 46.79 -0.36 16.01
N LEU A 69 47.81 0.51 15.88
CA LEU A 69 47.71 1.74 15.10
C LEU A 69 47.59 1.42 13.59
N VAL A 70 48.42 0.52 13.08
CA VAL A 70 48.35 0.03 11.69
C VAL A 70 47.00 -0.65 11.43
N GLN A 71 46.50 -1.48 12.36
CA GLN A 71 45.16 -2.03 12.29
C GLN A 71 44.09 -0.93 12.19
N ALA A 72 44.13 0.10 13.02
CA ALA A 72 43.16 1.21 12.98
C ALA A 72 43.22 1.98 11.65
N LEU A 73 44.41 2.25 11.11
CA LEU A 73 44.58 2.91 9.81
C LEU A 73 44.06 2.05 8.65
N LEU A 74 44.33 0.75 8.65
CA LEU A 74 43.81 -0.20 7.66
C LEU A 74 42.29 -0.39 7.80
N MET A 75 41.75 -0.36 9.01
CA MET A 75 40.30 -0.34 9.26
C MET A 75 39.63 0.91 8.66
N ILE A 76 40.26 2.09 8.74
CA ILE A 76 39.75 3.29 8.06
C ILE A 76 39.76 3.08 6.54
N ALA A 77 40.89 2.65 5.97
CA ALA A 77 41.02 2.45 4.52
C ALA A 77 40.00 1.45 3.96
N ILE A 78 39.86 0.27 4.59
CA ILE A 78 38.95 -0.79 4.12
C ILE A 78 37.47 -0.39 4.28
N HIS A 79 37.11 0.38 5.32
CA HIS A 79 35.72 0.82 5.51
C HIS A 79 35.36 2.08 4.70
N LEU A 80 36.32 2.95 4.34
CA LEU A 80 36.10 3.98 3.31
C LEU A 80 35.79 3.32 1.96
N LEU A 81 36.56 2.28 1.58
CA LEU A 81 36.33 1.51 0.36
C LEU A 81 34.99 0.75 0.41
N CYS A 82 34.67 0.12 1.54
CA CYS A 82 33.40 -0.58 1.76
C CYS A 82 32.21 0.38 1.66
N LEU A 83 32.26 1.53 2.36
CA LEU A 83 31.23 2.56 2.30
C LEU A 83 31.08 3.12 0.88
N HIS A 84 32.18 3.35 0.16
CA HIS A 84 32.13 3.77 -1.24
C HIS A 84 31.42 2.75 -2.12
N ILE A 85 31.84 1.48 -2.10
CA ILE A 85 31.26 0.42 -2.94
C ILE A 85 29.80 0.17 -2.56
N ALA A 86 29.45 0.18 -1.26
CA ALA A 86 28.10 -0.02 -0.78
C ALA A 86 27.14 1.16 -1.08
N LEU A 87 27.64 2.41 -1.11
CA LEU A 87 26.87 3.58 -1.53
C LEU A 87 26.74 3.69 -3.05
N THR A 88 27.77 3.34 -3.81
CA THR A 88 27.76 3.36 -5.29
C THR A 88 26.86 2.28 -5.86
N HIS A 89 26.84 1.08 -5.26
CA HIS A 89 25.97 -0.03 -5.66
C HIS A 89 24.72 -0.15 -4.78
N ARG A 90 24.31 0.96 -4.13
CA ARG A 90 23.11 0.98 -3.30
C ARG A 90 21.88 0.73 -4.17
N PRO A 91 21.04 -0.28 -3.85
CA PRO A 91 19.79 -0.47 -4.58
C PRO A 91 18.94 0.80 -4.47
N ALA A 92 18.27 1.16 -5.57
CA ALA A 92 17.29 2.23 -5.57
C ALA A 92 16.25 1.96 -4.46
N PRO A 93 15.76 3.00 -3.74
CA PRO A 93 14.75 2.81 -2.71
C PRO A 93 13.56 2.06 -3.34
N SER A 94 13.21 0.90 -2.76
CA SER A 94 12.23 0.04 -3.39
C SER A 94 10.87 0.74 -3.41
N HIS A 95 10.33 0.95 -4.61
CA HIS A 95 8.95 1.40 -4.81
C HIS A 95 7.96 0.21 -4.69
N MET A 96 8.38 -0.88 -4.04
CA MET A 96 7.53 -2.01 -3.67
C MET A 96 6.75 -1.61 -2.42
N PRO A 97 5.41 -1.74 -2.36
CA PRO A 97 4.62 -1.28 -1.21
C PRO A 97 4.84 -2.05 0.10
N PHE A 98 5.76 -3.03 0.13
CA PHE A 98 5.80 -4.13 1.10
C PHE A 98 7.21 -4.48 1.61
N GLN A 99 8.15 -3.53 1.66
CA GLN A 99 9.35 -3.70 2.50
C GLN A 99 9.10 -3.08 3.88
N PRO A 100 9.35 -3.80 4.99
CA PRO A 100 9.20 -3.24 6.33
C PRO A 100 10.20 -2.10 6.51
N ALA A 101 9.68 -0.89 6.79
CA ALA A 101 10.52 0.28 6.95
C ALA A 101 11.48 0.09 8.13
N ALA A 102 12.79 0.28 7.88
CA ALA A 102 13.77 0.36 8.95
C ALA A 102 13.35 1.46 9.94
N ALA A 103 13.43 1.18 11.24
CA ALA A 103 12.97 2.09 12.29
C ALA A 103 13.53 3.50 12.07
N LYS A 104 12.64 4.49 11.90
CA LYS A 104 13.00 5.86 11.53
C LYS A 104 13.80 6.51 12.65
N ARG A 105 15.09 6.71 12.42
CA ARG A 105 15.96 7.42 13.37
C ARG A 105 15.69 8.92 13.35
N PRO A 106 15.92 9.65 14.47
CA PRO A 106 15.94 11.12 14.46
C PRO A 106 16.78 11.65 13.30
N TYR A 107 16.25 12.63 12.56
CA TYR A 107 16.87 13.24 11.38
C TYR A 107 17.31 12.24 10.27
N ASN A 108 16.78 11.01 10.27
CA ASN A 108 17.24 9.89 9.45
C ASN A 108 18.76 9.62 9.59
N PHE A 109 19.32 9.73 10.80
CA PHE A 109 20.75 9.57 11.07
C PHE A 109 21.32 8.26 10.49
N TRP A 110 22.32 8.36 9.60
CA TRP A 110 22.88 7.27 8.77
C TRP A 110 21.86 6.52 7.86
N GLN A 111 20.61 6.94 7.83
CA GLN A 111 19.54 6.45 6.93
C GLN A 111 19.28 7.41 5.75
N TRP A 112 20.20 8.35 5.49
CA TRP A 112 20.05 9.39 4.47
C TRP A 112 19.88 8.84 3.05
N ARG A 113 19.11 9.54 2.20
CA ARG A 113 18.85 9.14 0.80
C ARG A 113 19.99 9.52 -0.16
N SER A 114 20.61 10.68 0.03
CA SER A 114 21.77 11.11 -0.76
C SER A 114 23.05 10.47 -0.22
N THR A 115 24.07 10.33 -1.08
CA THR A 115 25.43 9.92 -0.67
C THR A 115 26.20 11.05 0.00
N ARG A 116 25.92 12.32 -0.33
CA ARG A 116 26.66 13.50 0.18
C ARG A 116 26.67 13.60 1.73
N PRO A 117 25.55 13.39 2.46
CA PRO A 117 25.54 13.44 3.92
C PRO A 117 26.47 12.43 4.61
N TYR A 118 26.69 11.24 4.02
CA TYR A 118 27.61 10.24 4.59
C TYR A 118 29.06 10.73 4.56
N TRP A 119 29.50 11.23 3.41
CA TRP A 119 30.85 11.80 3.26
C TRP A 119 31.02 13.08 4.08
N ALA A 120 30.00 13.95 4.09
CA ALA A 120 30.00 15.15 4.93
C ALA A 120 30.11 14.79 6.42
N PHE A 121 29.37 13.79 6.90
CA PHE A 121 29.47 13.30 8.28
C PHE A 121 30.88 12.81 8.62
N VAL A 122 31.46 11.92 7.81
CA VAL A 122 32.81 11.37 8.08
C VAL A 122 33.87 12.49 8.05
N THR A 123 33.80 13.40 7.09
CA THR A 123 34.72 14.55 6.98
C THR A 123 34.56 15.53 8.14
N TYR A 124 33.34 15.94 8.50
CA TYR A 124 33.11 16.85 9.63
C TYR A 124 33.42 16.21 10.98
N PHE A 125 33.25 14.90 11.13
CA PHE A 125 33.66 14.17 12.34
C PHE A 125 35.19 14.18 12.50
N ALA A 126 35.93 13.81 11.44
CA ALA A 126 37.39 13.83 11.44
C ALA A 126 37.96 15.25 11.62
N LEU A 127 37.38 16.27 10.97
CA LEU A 127 37.79 17.67 11.12
C LEU A 127 37.48 18.23 12.51
N SER A 128 36.30 17.93 13.08
CA SER A 128 35.96 18.34 14.45
C SER A 128 36.93 17.74 15.46
N LEU A 129 37.27 16.45 15.33
CA LEU A 129 38.29 15.80 16.16
C LEU A 129 39.67 16.42 15.97
N LEU A 130 40.09 16.70 14.73
CA LEU A 130 41.38 17.35 14.44
C LEU A 130 41.48 18.74 15.10
N VAL A 131 40.43 19.56 14.98
CA VAL A 131 40.36 20.90 15.62
C VAL A 131 40.36 20.78 17.14
N LEU A 132 39.54 19.91 17.72
CA LEU A 132 39.47 19.72 19.16
C LEU A 132 40.81 19.18 19.73
N HIS A 133 41.47 18.28 19.02
CA HIS A 133 42.78 17.75 19.38
C HIS A 133 43.86 18.83 19.32
N ALA A 134 43.88 19.66 18.26
CA ALA A 134 44.79 20.79 18.13
C ALA A 134 44.57 21.90 19.18
N LEU A 135 43.32 22.12 19.61
CA LEU A 135 43.00 23.06 20.71
C LEU A 135 43.41 22.51 22.08
N LEU A 136 43.31 21.20 22.31
CA LEU A 136 43.58 20.59 23.61
C LEU A 136 45.04 20.14 23.83
N ILE A 137 45.85 19.97 22.77
CA ILE A 137 47.21 19.38 22.86
C ILE A 137 48.15 20.06 23.87
N ASN A 138 48.01 21.37 24.06
CA ASN A 138 48.83 22.16 25.01
C ASN A 138 48.12 22.37 26.37
N THR A 139 47.15 21.52 26.73
CA THR A 139 46.34 21.65 27.96
C THR A 139 46.44 20.41 28.84
N SER A 140 46.24 20.57 30.15
CA SER A 140 46.15 19.46 31.11
C SER A 140 44.95 18.54 30.87
N LEU A 141 44.00 18.93 30.02
CA LEU A 141 42.85 18.12 29.63
C LEU A 141 43.15 17.14 28.49
N PHE A 142 44.33 17.24 27.83
CA PHE A 142 44.66 16.43 26.66
C PHE A 142 44.60 14.92 26.91
N ILE A 143 45.26 14.44 27.97
CA ILE A 143 45.30 13.01 28.29
C ILE A 143 43.89 12.48 28.66
N PRO A 144 43.14 13.09 29.61
CA PRO A 144 41.75 12.71 29.89
C PRO A 144 40.85 12.71 28.64
N TYR A 145 41.00 13.71 27.75
CA TYR A 145 40.27 13.77 26.48
C TYR A 145 40.59 12.57 25.59
N THR A 146 41.87 12.29 25.33
CA THR A 146 42.28 11.17 24.48
C THR A 146 41.91 9.81 25.07
N ASP A 147 42.01 9.62 26.39
CA ASP A 147 41.53 8.42 27.07
C ASP A 147 40.02 8.20 26.86
N ILE A 148 39.21 9.26 27.01
CA ILE A 148 37.76 9.20 26.74
C ILE A 148 37.49 8.80 25.29
N LEU A 149 38.23 9.32 24.30
CA LEU A 149 38.10 8.87 22.91
C LEU A 149 38.42 7.38 22.76
N GLY A 150 39.45 6.89 23.46
CA GLY A 150 39.85 5.49 23.48
C GLY A 150 38.77 4.56 24.05
N TYR A 151 38.24 4.89 25.23
CA TYR A 151 37.16 4.12 25.86
C TYR A 151 35.89 4.11 25.01
N ILE A 152 35.49 5.24 24.42
CA ILE A 152 34.33 5.31 23.52
C ILE A 152 34.57 4.43 22.29
N ALA A 153 35.73 4.56 21.63
CA ALA A 153 36.04 3.80 20.42
C ALA A 153 35.98 2.28 20.63
N LEU A 154 36.61 1.81 21.71
CA LEU A 154 36.74 0.39 22.02
C LEU A 154 35.43 -0.20 22.57
N THR A 155 34.60 0.60 23.25
CA THR A 155 33.25 0.19 23.66
C THR A 155 32.30 0.08 22.47
N VAL A 156 32.36 1.05 21.54
CA VAL A 156 31.57 1.04 20.30
C VAL A 156 31.93 -0.16 19.41
N GLU A 157 33.21 -0.52 19.34
CA GLU A 157 33.68 -1.72 18.63
C GLU A 157 33.27 -3.02 19.34
N ALA A 158 33.54 -3.16 20.64
CA ALA A 158 33.25 -4.39 21.39
C ALA A 158 31.75 -4.70 21.57
N THR A 159 30.87 -3.72 21.39
CA THR A 159 29.41 -3.91 21.49
C THR A 159 28.73 -4.29 20.18
N LEU A 160 29.46 -4.33 19.05
CA LEU A 160 28.96 -4.72 17.73
C LEU A 160 28.22 -6.07 17.64
N PRO A 161 28.61 -7.13 18.39
CA PRO A 161 27.92 -8.41 18.36
C PRO A 161 26.53 -8.40 19.02
N LEU A 162 26.27 -7.48 19.97
CA LEU A 162 25.13 -7.55 20.89
C LEU A 162 23.74 -7.58 20.22
N PRO A 163 23.42 -6.81 19.17
CA PRO A 163 22.12 -6.89 18.51
C PRO A 163 21.93 -8.21 17.76
N GLN A 164 23.01 -8.87 17.33
CA GLN A 164 22.93 -10.22 16.73
C GLN A 164 22.69 -11.25 17.83
N LEU A 165 23.42 -11.16 18.94
CA LEU A 165 23.24 -12.02 20.12
C LEU A 165 21.80 -11.93 20.64
N PHE A 166 21.22 -10.73 20.67
CA PHE A 166 19.84 -10.48 21.06
C PHE A 166 18.82 -10.96 20.01
N ALA A 167 19.04 -10.69 18.72
CA ALA A 167 18.13 -11.16 17.66
C ALA A 167 18.09 -12.69 17.56
N ASN A 168 19.22 -13.36 17.67
CA ASN A 168 19.31 -14.82 17.77
C ASN A 168 18.57 -15.33 19.03
N TRP A 169 18.75 -14.67 20.18
CA TRP A 169 18.06 -15.03 21.43
C TRP A 169 16.54 -14.92 21.31
N GLN A 170 16.03 -13.83 20.71
CA GLN A 170 14.60 -13.64 20.43
C GLN A 170 14.05 -14.68 19.44
N ARG A 171 14.82 -15.04 18.41
CA ARG A 171 14.40 -15.95 17.33
C ARG A 171 14.62 -17.44 17.64
N ARG A 172 15.42 -17.78 18.65
CA ARG A 172 15.87 -19.15 18.99
C ARG A 172 16.44 -19.92 17.79
N GLY A 173 17.20 -19.22 16.94
CA GLY A 173 17.79 -19.77 15.73
C GLY A 173 18.77 -18.80 15.06
N CYS A 174 19.77 -19.34 14.37
CA CYS A 174 20.87 -18.61 13.72
C CYS A 174 20.83 -18.79 12.18
N LYS A 175 19.63 -18.95 11.60
CA LYS A 175 19.41 -19.20 10.17
C LYS A 175 20.09 -18.16 9.27
N GLY A 176 20.93 -18.63 8.34
CA GLY A 176 21.71 -17.79 7.42
C GLY A 176 23.03 -17.24 7.97
N PHE A 177 23.45 -17.66 9.17
CA PHE A 177 24.73 -17.28 9.78
C PHE A 177 25.85 -18.23 9.34
N ARG A 178 26.92 -17.70 8.73
CA ARG A 178 27.99 -18.51 8.09
C ARG A 178 28.98 -19.06 9.14
N PRO A 179 29.21 -20.38 9.23
CA PRO A 179 30.11 -20.96 10.26
C PRO A 179 31.56 -20.45 10.17
N SER A 180 32.05 -20.19 8.95
CA SER A 180 33.40 -19.64 8.72
C SER A 180 33.61 -18.24 9.31
N VAL A 181 32.55 -17.44 9.45
CA VAL A 181 32.62 -16.11 10.08
C VAL A 181 32.81 -16.26 11.59
N ILE A 182 32.09 -17.18 12.23
CA ILE A 182 32.24 -17.50 13.65
C ILE A 182 33.66 -18.01 13.94
N ALA A 183 34.17 -18.92 13.11
CA ALA A 183 35.53 -19.45 13.22
C ALA A 183 36.58 -18.32 13.13
N ASN A 184 36.45 -17.42 12.14
CA ASN A 184 37.36 -16.29 11.98
C ASN A 184 37.32 -15.32 13.17
N TRP A 185 36.17 -15.08 13.78
CA TRP A 185 36.06 -14.24 14.99
C TRP A 185 36.67 -14.90 16.22
N ILE A 186 36.36 -16.17 16.51
CA ILE A 186 36.91 -16.89 17.67
C ILE A 186 38.44 -17.01 17.55
N VAL A 187 38.95 -17.33 16.35
CA VAL A 187 40.41 -17.34 16.08
C VAL A 187 40.99 -15.93 16.24
N GLY A 188 40.35 -14.91 15.65
CA GLY A 188 40.81 -13.53 15.71
C GLY A 188 40.93 -12.99 17.14
N ASP A 189 39.91 -13.23 17.96
CA ASP A 189 39.88 -12.80 19.36
C ASP A 189 40.82 -13.62 20.24
N THR A 190 41.05 -14.90 19.93
CA THR A 190 42.12 -15.68 20.57
C THR A 190 43.50 -15.06 20.32
N PHE A 191 43.79 -14.64 19.08
CA PHE A 191 45.03 -13.92 18.76
C PHE A 191 45.11 -12.53 19.42
N LYS A 192 44.00 -11.76 19.48
CA LYS A 192 43.93 -10.50 20.24
C LYS A 192 44.23 -10.72 21.73
N MET A 193 43.60 -11.71 22.36
CA MET A 193 43.78 -11.99 23.78
C MET A 193 45.22 -12.40 24.09
N TRP A 194 45.82 -13.29 23.29
CA TRP A 194 47.22 -13.64 23.46
C TRP A 194 48.11 -12.40 23.31
N PHE A 195 47.91 -11.57 22.29
CA PHE A 195 48.67 -10.33 22.10
C PHE A 195 48.51 -9.37 23.31
N PHE A 196 47.28 -9.10 23.76
CA PHE A 196 47.01 -8.18 24.87
C PHE A 196 47.60 -8.61 26.22
N PHE A 197 47.85 -9.92 26.43
CA PHE A 197 48.37 -10.45 27.69
C PHE A 197 49.80 -11.01 27.62
N ALA A 198 50.37 -11.20 26.42
CA ALA A 198 51.77 -11.61 26.22
C ALA A 198 52.70 -10.50 25.71
N SER A 199 52.18 -9.38 25.18
CA SER A 199 52.99 -8.16 24.97
C SER A 199 53.54 -7.63 26.28
N SER A 200 54.68 -6.93 26.22
CA SER A 200 55.38 -6.42 27.41
C SER A 200 54.49 -5.50 28.25
N SER A 201 54.70 -5.51 29.57
CA SER A 201 53.92 -4.76 30.57
C SER A 201 53.95 -3.24 30.35
N GLY A 202 53.08 -2.75 29.46
CA GLY A 202 52.93 -1.34 29.10
C GLY A 202 52.45 -1.10 27.66
N GLU A 203 52.67 -2.03 26.73
CA GLU A 203 52.43 -1.83 25.28
C GLU A 203 50.94 -1.75 24.88
N VAL A 204 50.03 -2.21 25.75
CA VAL A 204 48.58 -2.33 25.49
C VAL A 204 47.79 -1.76 26.69
N PRO A 205 47.11 -0.61 26.54
CA PRO A 205 46.29 0.00 27.58
C PRO A 205 45.14 -0.90 28.06
N TRP A 206 44.71 -0.71 29.31
CA TRP A 206 43.62 -1.47 29.92
C TRP A 206 42.29 -1.39 29.17
N ALA A 207 42.01 -0.27 28.48
CA ALA A 207 40.84 -0.13 27.61
C ALA A 207 40.75 -1.25 26.56
N PHE A 208 41.86 -1.57 25.88
CA PHE A 208 41.91 -2.67 24.91
C PHE A 208 41.68 -4.02 25.57
N LYS A 209 42.24 -4.25 26.76
CA LYS A 209 42.12 -5.52 27.49
C LYS A 209 40.67 -5.78 27.93
N ILE A 210 40.02 -4.77 28.52
CA ILE A 210 38.65 -4.88 29.04
C ILE A 210 37.65 -5.03 27.87
N CYS A 211 37.70 -4.14 26.88
CA CYS A 211 36.81 -4.20 25.73
C CYS A 211 37.04 -5.46 24.88
N GLY A 212 38.29 -5.92 24.75
CA GLY A 212 38.63 -7.15 24.04
C GLY A 212 38.11 -8.41 24.73
N ILE A 213 38.19 -8.50 26.07
CA ILE A 213 37.56 -9.59 26.83
C ILE A 213 36.05 -9.57 26.62
N PHE A 214 35.41 -8.40 26.67
CA PHE A 214 33.97 -8.26 26.44
C PHE A 214 33.57 -8.71 25.03
N GLN A 215 34.33 -8.31 24.00
CA GLN A 215 34.11 -8.77 22.63
C GLN A 215 34.23 -10.30 22.53
N ALA A 216 35.32 -10.88 23.04
CA ALA A 216 35.56 -12.32 22.98
C ALA A 216 34.45 -13.13 23.66
N VAL A 217 33.90 -12.64 24.78
CA VAL A 217 32.74 -13.24 25.46
C VAL A 217 31.48 -13.15 24.60
N CYS A 218 31.26 -12.05 23.88
CA CYS A 218 30.10 -11.90 22.99
C CYS A 218 30.19 -12.78 21.74
N ASP A 219 31.39 -12.88 21.13
CA ASP A 219 31.61 -13.68 19.92
C ASP A 219 31.64 -15.19 20.25
N LEU A 220 32.15 -15.60 21.41
CA LEU A 220 31.92 -16.95 21.98
C LEU A 220 30.44 -17.19 22.26
N GLY A 221 29.71 -16.19 22.76
CA GLY A 221 28.26 -16.25 22.94
C GLY A 221 27.51 -16.53 21.63
N LEU A 222 27.90 -15.89 20.53
CA LEU A 222 27.35 -16.17 19.19
C LEU A 222 27.72 -17.58 18.69
N GLY A 223 28.94 -18.06 18.96
CA GLY A 223 29.33 -19.44 18.68
C GLY A 223 28.50 -20.48 19.45
N LEU A 224 28.25 -20.24 20.74
CA LEU A 224 27.37 -21.07 21.57
C LEU A 224 25.92 -21.06 21.08
N GLN A 225 25.38 -19.90 20.70
CA GLN A 225 24.03 -19.81 20.14
C GLN A 225 23.90 -20.59 18.82
N TRP A 226 24.89 -20.51 17.93
CA TRP A 226 24.91 -21.28 16.70
C TRP A 226 25.01 -22.79 16.98
N MET A 227 25.85 -23.22 17.92
CA MET A 227 26.01 -24.62 18.31
C MET A 227 24.75 -25.20 19.01
N VAL A 228 23.99 -24.39 19.74
CA VAL A 228 22.81 -24.83 20.52
C VAL A 228 21.49 -24.72 19.75
N TRP A 229 21.37 -23.79 18.78
CA TRP A 229 20.12 -23.57 18.04
C TRP A 229 20.21 -23.86 16.53
N GLY A 230 21.39 -23.87 15.91
CA GLY A 230 21.53 -24.11 14.47
C GLY A 230 20.67 -23.16 13.62
N ASP A 231 19.92 -23.70 12.67
CA ASP A 231 18.94 -22.95 11.85
C ASP A 231 17.66 -22.54 12.63
N GLY A 232 17.47 -23.05 13.86
CA GLY A 232 16.25 -22.92 14.67
C GLY A 232 15.41 -24.20 14.68
N PRO A 233 14.31 -24.25 15.47
CA PRO A 233 13.42 -25.41 15.52
C PRO A 233 12.61 -25.56 14.21
N ASP A 234 12.71 -26.73 13.58
CA ASP A 234 11.94 -27.06 12.37
C ASP A 234 10.45 -27.30 12.68
N HIS A 235 9.64 -26.25 12.55
CA HIS A 235 8.17 -26.35 12.52
C HIS A 235 7.66 -27.00 11.23
N GLY A 236 8.00 -28.27 10.97
CA GLY A 236 7.62 -28.94 9.73
C GLY A 236 8.12 -30.35 9.43
N ALA A 237 8.56 -31.15 10.40
CA ALA A 237 8.86 -32.58 10.16
C ALA A 237 8.57 -33.46 11.39
N GLY A 238 7.97 -34.63 11.14
CA GLY A 238 7.89 -35.73 12.12
C GLY A 238 9.04 -36.72 11.94
N THR A 239 9.23 -37.59 12.94
CA THR A 239 10.34 -38.57 13.08
C THR A 239 11.71 -37.93 13.37
N GLY A 240 12.43 -38.48 14.34
CA GLY A 240 13.69 -37.92 14.83
C GLY A 240 14.92 -38.61 14.24
N ALA A 241 15.89 -37.80 13.80
CA ALA A 241 17.24 -38.26 13.50
C ALA A 241 18.25 -37.19 13.95
N VAL A 242 19.12 -37.54 14.91
CA VAL A 242 20.23 -36.66 15.31
C VAL A 242 21.32 -36.76 14.25
N ARG A 243 21.50 -35.72 13.44
CA ARG A 243 22.63 -35.60 12.49
C ARG A 243 23.85 -35.00 13.17
N GLY A 244 25.04 -35.46 12.75
CA GLY A 244 26.32 -35.08 13.35
C GLY A 244 26.85 -33.70 12.90
N PRO A 245 27.88 -33.15 13.57
CA PRO A 245 28.25 -31.73 13.43
C PRO A 245 28.95 -31.30 12.14
N TRP A 246 29.05 -32.18 11.13
CA TRP A 246 29.98 -32.02 9.99
C TRP A 246 29.41 -32.45 8.62
N GLU A 247 28.08 -32.44 8.43
CA GLU A 247 27.47 -32.58 7.10
C GLU A 247 27.23 -31.20 6.45
N GLU A 248 27.82 -30.97 5.27
CA GLU A 248 27.62 -29.74 4.49
C GLU A 248 26.37 -29.86 3.60
N LYS A 249 25.37 -29.00 3.82
CA LYS A 249 24.07 -29.04 3.12
C LYS A 249 24.20 -28.57 1.67
N VAL A 250 24.28 -29.50 0.71
CA VAL A 250 24.10 -29.20 -0.72
C VAL A 250 22.64 -28.84 -1.00
N LEU A 251 22.38 -27.60 -1.42
CA LEU A 251 21.06 -27.13 -1.84
C LEU A 251 20.80 -27.49 -3.32
N THR A 252 20.29 -28.70 -3.56
CA THR A 252 19.63 -29.03 -4.82
C THR A 252 18.18 -28.55 -4.80
N SER A 253 17.78 -27.75 -5.79
CA SER A 253 16.37 -27.49 -6.09
C SER A 253 15.63 -28.81 -6.34
N PRO A 254 14.36 -28.98 -5.90
CA PRO A 254 13.57 -30.14 -6.28
C PRO A 254 13.38 -30.16 -7.81
N PRO A 255 13.51 -31.32 -8.47
CA PRO A 255 13.17 -31.45 -9.89
C PRO A 255 11.66 -31.22 -10.09
N PRO A 256 11.23 -30.65 -11.23
CA PRO A 256 9.81 -30.51 -11.52
C PRO A 256 9.14 -31.89 -11.63
N GLU A 257 7.99 -32.06 -11.00
CA GLU A 257 7.19 -33.26 -11.13
C GLU A 257 6.78 -33.47 -12.59
N ARG A 258 7.24 -34.57 -13.19
CA ARG A 258 6.74 -35.03 -14.48
C ARG A 258 5.45 -35.80 -14.26
N THR A 259 4.32 -35.18 -14.59
CA THR A 259 3.06 -35.89 -14.82
C THR A 259 3.21 -36.82 -16.02
N THR A 260 3.45 -38.11 -15.77
CA THR A 260 3.44 -39.14 -16.80
C THR A 260 2.01 -39.46 -17.20
N PHE A 261 1.55 -38.87 -18.31
CA PHE A 261 0.39 -39.37 -19.03
C PHE A 261 0.85 -40.48 -19.98
N GLU A 262 0.26 -41.66 -19.87
CA GLU A 262 0.46 -42.74 -20.84
C GLU A 262 -0.41 -42.49 -22.08
N MET A 263 0.17 -42.72 -23.26
CA MET A 263 -0.57 -42.96 -24.49
C MET A 263 0.18 -44.02 -25.31
N ASP A 264 -0.53 -45.09 -25.67
CA ASP A 264 -0.08 -46.05 -26.67
C ASP A 264 0.13 -45.37 -28.04
N HIS A 265 1.22 -45.72 -28.74
CA HIS A 265 1.11 -46.55 -29.95
C HIS A 265 2.48 -46.88 -30.59
N MET A 266 2.65 -48.16 -30.96
CA MET A 266 3.39 -48.69 -32.12
C MET A 266 4.88 -48.33 -32.35
N VAL A 267 5.75 -49.25 -31.87
CA VAL A 267 6.71 -50.04 -32.67
C VAL A 267 7.49 -49.34 -33.81
N GLY A 268 8.80 -49.16 -33.61
CA GLY A 268 9.82 -48.91 -34.66
C GLY A 268 11.23 -49.23 -34.14
N ARG A 269 12.16 -49.73 -34.97
CA ARG A 269 13.42 -50.36 -34.50
C ARG A 269 14.66 -49.97 -35.31
N ALA A 270 15.82 -49.93 -34.64
CA ALA A 270 17.19 -49.70 -35.14
C ALA A 270 17.53 -48.28 -35.65
N GLY A 271 18.79 -47.81 -35.60
CA GLY A 271 19.99 -48.39 -34.96
C GLY A 271 21.31 -47.69 -35.35
N THR A 272 22.42 -47.99 -34.64
CA THR A 272 23.84 -47.66 -34.94
C THR A 272 24.21 -46.18 -35.13
N GLN A 273 24.92 -45.56 -34.18
CA GLN A 273 26.40 -45.52 -33.99
C GLN A 273 27.12 -44.40 -34.78
N GLY A 274 27.98 -43.67 -34.07
CA GLY A 274 28.87 -42.63 -34.64
C GLY A 274 29.49 -41.79 -33.53
N ALA A 275 30.71 -42.13 -33.10
CA ALA A 275 31.38 -41.47 -31.98
C ALA A 275 32.72 -40.86 -32.41
N PHE A 276 32.96 -39.61 -32.01
CA PHE A 276 34.28 -39.01 -31.87
C PHE A 276 34.25 -38.06 -30.67
N GLY A 277 35.33 -38.04 -29.88
CA GLY A 277 35.39 -37.27 -28.64
C GLY A 277 36.59 -36.33 -28.59
N GLY A 278 36.40 -35.19 -27.92
CA GLY A 278 37.46 -34.28 -27.50
C GLY A 278 37.25 -33.92 -26.03
N LYS A 279 38.33 -33.95 -25.24
CA LYS A 279 38.29 -33.56 -23.81
C LYS A 279 38.68 -32.09 -23.68
N GLU A 280 37.80 -31.27 -23.11
CA GLU A 280 38.20 -30.04 -22.43
C GLU A 280 37.52 -29.91 -21.06
N THR A 281 38.12 -29.10 -20.19
CA THR A 281 37.92 -29.08 -18.74
C THR A 281 36.55 -28.57 -18.30
N VAL A 282 35.89 -29.34 -17.42
CA VAL A 282 34.74 -28.86 -16.64
C VAL A 282 35.21 -27.88 -15.57
N GLY A 283 34.97 -26.59 -15.76
CA GLY A 283 35.16 -25.58 -14.73
C GLY A 283 33.98 -25.58 -13.74
N MET A 284 34.24 -25.89 -12.47
CA MET A 284 33.23 -25.76 -11.42
C MET A 284 32.89 -24.28 -11.18
N GLY A 285 31.78 -23.82 -11.75
CA GLY A 285 31.16 -22.54 -11.41
C GLY A 285 30.55 -22.59 -10.01
N ILE A 286 31.34 -22.25 -8.99
CA ILE A 286 30.87 -22.15 -7.61
C ILE A 286 29.95 -20.93 -7.47
N ASP A 287 28.68 -21.17 -7.15
CA ASP A 287 27.72 -20.12 -6.80
C ASP A 287 27.75 -19.86 -5.28
N MET A 288 27.74 -18.59 -4.86
CA MET A 288 27.82 -18.19 -3.45
C MET A 288 27.06 -16.89 -3.12
N GLY A 289 25.78 -17.07 -2.80
CA GLY A 289 25.31 -16.70 -1.45
C GLY A 289 24.76 -15.29 -1.23
N GLU A 290 23.44 -15.17 -1.33
CA GLU A 290 22.68 -14.37 -0.36
C GLU A 290 22.87 -14.98 1.04
N GLY A 291 23.20 -14.17 2.05
CA GLY A 291 23.34 -14.65 3.43
C GLY A 291 24.26 -13.79 4.28
N TRP A 292 23.71 -12.69 4.80
CA TRP A 292 24.28 -11.91 5.91
C TRP A 292 23.19 -11.15 6.70
N GLU A 293 22.47 -10.20 6.08
CA GLU A 293 21.59 -9.29 6.84
C GLU A 293 20.16 -9.15 6.30
N ARG A 294 19.21 -9.76 7.02
CA ARG A 294 17.80 -9.33 7.04
C ARG A 294 17.41 -8.94 8.48
N GLN A 295 17.34 -7.62 8.69
CA GLN A 295 16.95 -6.89 9.91
C GLN A 295 17.94 -6.93 11.10
N ARG A 296 18.44 -5.74 11.49
CA ARG A 296 18.97 -5.44 12.84
C ARG A 296 18.33 -4.15 13.39
N VAL A 297 18.33 -4.00 14.71
CA VAL A 297 17.43 -3.09 15.47
C VAL A 297 18.16 -1.81 15.94
N GLY A 298 17.42 -0.72 16.17
CA GLY A 298 17.94 0.59 16.57
C GLY A 298 18.44 0.69 18.01
N MET A 299 19.41 -0.13 18.41
CA MET A 299 19.94 -0.18 19.79
C MET A 299 21.08 0.81 20.07
N TYR A 300 21.84 1.22 19.04
CA TYR A 300 23.06 2.05 19.20
C TYR A 300 22.82 3.56 19.34
N THR A 301 21.62 4.06 19.04
CA THR A 301 21.39 5.51 18.93
C THR A 301 21.44 6.26 20.26
N HIS A 302 21.33 5.59 21.41
CA HIS A 302 21.47 6.22 22.73
C HIS A 302 22.90 6.73 23.02
N TRP A 303 23.94 6.15 22.40
CA TRP A 303 25.34 6.55 22.65
C TRP A 303 25.82 7.78 21.86
N PHE A 304 25.02 8.26 20.89
CA PHE A 304 25.39 9.36 19.99
C PHE A 304 24.45 10.59 20.10
N LEU A 305 23.50 10.58 21.03
CA LEU A 305 22.43 11.59 21.13
C LEU A 305 22.37 12.31 22.49
N ASP A 306 23.53 12.51 23.13
CA ASP A 306 23.68 13.46 24.25
C ASP A 306 24.68 14.58 23.89
N PHE A 307 24.15 15.63 23.26
CA PHE A 307 24.81 16.94 23.13
C PHE A 307 23.80 18.04 23.49
N PRO A 308 24.17 19.03 24.33
CA PRO A 308 23.23 20.02 24.82
C PRO A 308 22.75 21.01 23.75
N ASN A 309 21.52 21.50 23.93
CA ASN A 309 20.80 22.36 22.97
C ASN A 309 21.60 23.58 22.48
N PHE A 310 21.97 23.62 21.20
CA PHE A 310 22.34 24.86 20.54
C PHE A 310 21.11 25.54 19.94
N ASN A 311 20.59 26.53 20.68
CA ASN A 311 19.29 27.13 20.43
C ASN A 311 19.37 28.27 19.39
N MET A 312 19.19 27.97 18.10
CA MET A 312 18.98 28.99 17.06
C MET A 312 17.48 29.28 16.89
N THR A 313 16.95 30.17 17.72
CA THR A 313 15.60 30.73 17.55
C THR A 313 15.52 31.66 16.34
N LYS A 314 14.34 31.70 15.71
CA LYS A 314 14.04 32.57 14.55
C LYS A 314 14.04 34.05 14.96
N ASN A 315 14.39 34.96 14.04
CA ASN A 315 13.51 36.09 13.68
C ASN A 315 13.98 36.97 12.49
N HIS A 316 13.05 37.15 11.54
CA HIS A 316 12.92 38.32 10.63
C HIS A 316 14.08 38.58 9.60
N PRO A 317 13.92 39.51 8.62
CA PRO A 317 13.26 39.14 7.36
C PRO A 317 13.96 39.67 6.07
N ASN A 318 13.27 39.53 4.92
CA ASN A 318 13.55 40.19 3.63
C ASN A 318 14.77 39.72 2.82
N LEU A 319 14.54 38.76 1.91
CA LEU A 319 14.76 38.99 0.47
C LEU A 319 14.01 37.95 -0.38
N ARG A 320 13.03 38.41 -1.17
CA ARG A 320 12.27 37.58 -2.13
C ARG A 320 12.74 37.89 -3.55
N LYS A 321 13.42 36.93 -4.18
CA LYS A 321 13.65 36.72 -5.62
C LYS A 321 14.33 35.35 -5.71
N THR A 322 13.77 34.26 -6.24
CA THR A 322 13.38 33.99 -7.65
C THR A 322 14.40 34.56 -8.63
N VAL A 323 15.01 33.75 -9.51
CA VAL A 323 14.34 33.05 -10.62
C VAL A 323 15.13 31.80 -11.09
N SER A 324 14.38 30.85 -11.68
CA SER A 324 14.73 29.76 -12.64
C SER A 324 16.08 29.04 -12.65
N THR A 325 16.00 27.73 -12.91
CA THR A 325 17.04 26.93 -13.58
C THR A 325 17.02 27.17 -15.10
N ALA A 326 18.01 27.89 -15.60
CA ALA A 326 18.42 28.09 -17.00
C ALA A 326 19.75 28.89 -16.91
N ASP A 327 20.82 28.65 -17.67
CA ASP A 327 21.01 27.83 -18.86
C ASP A 327 22.27 26.94 -18.78
N LEU A 328 22.42 26.02 -19.73
CA LEU A 328 23.72 25.61 -20.26
C LEU A 328 23.69 25.80 -21.78
N TYR A 329 24.86 25.96 -22.39
CA TYR A 329 25.11 26.39 -23.78
C TYR A 329 24.92 27.89 -24.03
N SER A 330 25.93 28.45 -24.69
CA SER A 330 26.09 29.87 -24.98
C SER A 330 26.66 30.02 -26.39
N ASP A 331 26.02 30.83 -27.24
CA ASP A 331 26.66 31.51 -28.37
C ASP A 331 25.82 32.77 -28.76
N PRO A 332 26.23 33.66 -29.69
CA PRO A 332 26.57 35.00 -29.20
C PRO A 332 25.94 36.18 -29.97
N SER A 333 25.47 37.19 -29.22
CA SER A 333 25.42 38.61 -29.65
C SER A 333 24.43 38.98 -30.78
N PRO A 334 24.21 40.28 -31.11
CA PRO A 334 24.09 41.44 -30.21
C PRO A 334 22.95 42.46 -30.53
N ARG A 335 22.59 43.26 -29.51
CA ARG A 335 22.21 44.71 -29.56
C ARG A 335 20.83 45.21 -30.12
N HIS A 336 20.14 45.92 -29.22
CA HIS A 336 19.40 47.21 -29.42
C HIS A 336 17.99 47.20 -30.13
N PRO A 337 17.14 48.26 -29.96
CA PRO A 337 16.64 48.78 -28.67
C PRO A 337 15.16 49.33 -28.68
N THR A 338 14.78 49.98 -27.55
CA THR A 338 13.86 51.15 -27.39
C THR A 338 12.32 51.06 -27.27
N LEU A 339 11.82 51.78 -26.23
CA LEU A 339 10.58 52.59 -26.14
C LEU A 339 9.20 51.86 -26.00
N SER A 340 8.20 52.35 -25.22
CA SER A 340 8.13 53.49 -24.26
C SER A 340 6.95 53.37 -23.24
N ARG A 341 6.95 54.25 -22.20
CA ARG A 341 5.82 54.95 -21.49
C ARG A 341 4.42 54.28 -21.39
N ALA A 342 3.61 54.36 -20.31
CA ALA A 342 3.50 55.34 -19.21
C ALA A 342 2.77 54.76 -17.95
N PHE A 343 2.48 55.61 -16.95
CA PHE A 343 1.74 55.29 -15.70
C PHE A 343 0.26 55.70 -15.73
N THR A 344 -0.57 55.00 -14.95
CA THR A 344 -1.69 55.59 -14.17
C THR A 344 -1.97 54.73 -12.92
N THR A 345 -2.58 55.33 -11.89
CA THR A 345 -2.67 54.76 -10.53
C THR A 345 -4.09 54.82 -9.97
N VAL A 346 -4.58 53.74 -9.35
CA VAL A 346 -5.71 53.75 -8.41
C VAL A 346 -5.37 52.83 -7.23
N GLN A 347 -5.60 53.28 -6.00
CA GLN A 347 -5.33 52.53 -4.76
C GLN A 347 -6.59 51.84 -4.21
N ARG A 348 -6.40 50.85 -3.33
CA ARG A 348 -7.42 50.29 -2.43
C ARG A 348 -7.18 50.80 -0.99
N PRO A 349 -8.22 50.99 -0.16
CA PRO A 349 -8.08 51.49 1.21
C PRO A 349 -7.50 50.46 2.19
N ARG A 350 -7.01 50.96 3.33
CA ARG A 350 -6.58 50.19 4.52
C ARG A 350 -7.61 50.33 5.65
N VAL A 351 -7.52 49.45 6.65
CA VAL A 351 -8.20 49.58 7.95
C VAL A 351 -7.13 49.67 9.06
N ASN A 352 -7.38 50.52 10.07
CA ASN A 352 -6.51 50.70 11.25
C ASN A 352 -7.09 49.99 12.49
N PRO A 353 -6.25 49.50 13.42
CA PRO A 353 -6.65 49.07 14.76
C PRO A 353 -6.42 50.18 15.81
N PHE A 354 -7.32 50.31 16.79
CA PHE A 354 -7.08 51.05 18.04
C PHE A 354 -8.11 50.65 19.11
N LEU A 355 -7.65 50.28 20.31
CA LEU A 355 -8.12 50.82 21.60
C LEU A 355 -7.28 50.26 22.77
N GLN A 356 -7.27 50.97 23.90
CA GLN A 356 -6.47 50.67 25.09
C GLN A 356 -7.36 50.32 26.29
N ALA A 357 -6.79 49.67 27.31
CA ALA A 357 -7.47 49.31 28.54
C ALA A 357 -7.25 50.34 29.67
N ARG A 358 -8.26 50.55 30.52
CA ARG A 358 -8.12 50.83 31.97
C ARG A 358 -9.48 51.05 32.66
N THR A 359 -9.71 50.34 33.76
CA THR A 359 -10.20 50.90 35.05
C THR A 359 -9.98 49.87 36.16
N ASN A 360 -9.72 50.34 37.39
CA ASN A 360 -9.76 49.55 38.62
C ASN A 360 -10.83 50.16 39.54
N ALA A 361 -11.51 49.33 40.33
CA ALA A 361 -12.23 49.78 41.52
C ALA A 361 -12.13 48.72 42.63
N SER A 362 -11.70 49.16 43.81
CA SER A 362 -11.80 48.45 45.10
C SER A 362 -12.66 49.34 46.03
N GLN A 363 -13.13 48.96 47.23
CA GLN A 363 -12.73 47.92 48.18
C GLN A 363 -13.96 47.44 48.98
N SER A 364 -13.88 46.24 49.57
CA SER A 364 -14.34 45.97 50.94
C SER A 364 -13.61 44.74 51.49
N SER A 365 -13.60 44.51 52.79
CA SER A 365 -12.68 43.54 53.42
C SER A 365 -13.21 42.94 54.72
N LEU A 366 -12.83 41.69 55.05
CA LEU A 366 -12.23 41.24 56.34
C LEU A 366 -12.38 39.72 56.64
N ARG A 367 -11.29 39.14 57.16
CA ARG A 367 -11.17 38.08 58.19
C ARG A 367 -11.85 36.70 58.05
N LEU A 368 -11.00 35.70 57.77
CA LEU A 368 -10.54 34.65 58.70
C LEU A 368 -11.31 34.40 60.02
N SER A 369 -12.01 33.26 60.10
CA SER A 369 -11.99 32.23 61.18
C SER A 369 -12.92 31.06 60.76
N GLY A 370 -12.89 29.84 61.32
CA GLY A 370 -11.94 29.21 62.25
C GLY A 370 -12.55 27.99 62.96
N THR A 371 -11.85 26.84 62.94
CA THR A 371 -11.92 25.69 63.89
C THR A 371 -13.27 24.97 64.20
N GLN A 372 -13.29 23.66 63.90
CA GLN A 372 -13.63 22.53 64.81
C GLN A 372 -15.09 22.36 65.32
N ASP A 373 -15.56 21.18 65.74
CA ASP A 373 -14.84 19.94 66.12
C ASP A 373 -15.58 18.61 65.79
N ARG A 374 -14.89 17.49 66.10
CA ARG A 374 -15.27 16.05 66.28
C ARG A 374 -16.72 15.69 66.67
N ALA A 375 -17.22 14.44 66.57
CA ALA A 375 -16.90 13.16 65.85
C ALA A 375 -18.02 12.12 66.23
N SER A 376 -17.96 10.77 66.33
CA SER A 376 -16.96 9.68 66.14
C SER A 376 -17.61 8.27 66.29
N ILE A 377 -17.17 7.26 65.50
CA ILE A 377 -17.14 5.79 65.82
C ILE A 377 -18.55 5.08 65.83
N THR A 378 -18.78 3.84 65.35
CA THR A 378 -18.05 2.55 65.49
C THR A 378 -18.08 1.63 64.25
N THR A 379 -17.13 0.67 64.20
CA THR A 379 -16.84 -0.32 63.13
C THR A 379 -17.39 -1.74 63.43
N TYR A 380 -17.37 -2.67 62.45
CA TYR A 380 -16.98 -4.13 62.51
C TYR A 380 -17.45 -4.85 61.21
N ALA A 381 -17.01 -6.04 60.80
CA ALA A 381 -15.64 -6.54 60.49
C ALA A 381 -15.73 -7.84 59.62
N LEU A 382 -14.64 -8.27 58.97
CA LEU A 382 -14.50 -9.55 58.23
C LEU A 382 -13.95 -10.68 59.13
N PRO A 383 -14.03 -11.96 58.69
CA PRO A 383 -12.80 -12.66 58.26
C PRO A 383 -12.98 -13.62 57.05
N ALA A 384 -11.88 -14.26 56.62
CA ALA A 384 -11.78 -15.31 55.60
C ALA A 384 -10.55 -16.21 55.94
N ALA A 385 -10.19 -17.31 55.27
CA ALA A 385 -10.66 -17.98 54.04
C ALA A 385 -10.39 -19.52 54.17
N ASP A 386 -10.51 -20.33 53.09
CA ASP A 386 -9.42 -21.22 52.64
C ASP A 386 -9.72 -22.17 51.44
N SER A 387 -8.62 -22.63 50.80
CA SER A 387 -8.45 -23.81 49.94
C SER A 387 -8.83 -23.78 48.42
N ILE A 388 -7.85 -24.24 47.62
CA ILE A 388 -7.71 -24.41 46.15
C ILE A 388 -6.69 -25.60 46.04
N PRO A 389 -6.79 -26.64 45.17
CA PRO A 389 -6.49 -26.50 43.72
C PRO A 389 -7.05 -27.52 42.69
N GLU A 390 -6.93 -27.15 41.39
CA GLU A 390 -6.66 -28.00 40.20
C GLU A 390 -7.68 -29.13 39.79
N ASN A 391 -7.89 -29.52 38.52
CA ASN A 391 -7.12 -29.28 37.28
C ASN A 391 -7.91 -29.51 35.96
N HIS A 392 -7.50 -28.80 34.89
CA HIS A 392 -7.38 -29.24 33.47
C HIS A 392 -8.54 -29.84 32.60
N ARG A 393 -8.85 -29.08 31.51
CA ARG A 393 -8.93 -29.48 30.07
C ARG A 393 -10.12 -30.28 29.43
N HIS A 394 -10.68 -29.63 28.39
CA HIS A 394 -10.95 -30.13 27.01
C HIS A 394 -12.10 -31.13 26.66
N SER A 395 -12.92 -30.71 25.67
CA SER A 395 -13.07 -31.30 24.32
C SER A 395 -14.22 -32.28 23.94
N ILE A 396 -15.03 -31.80 22.98
CA ILE A 396 -15.63 -32.50 21.81
C ILE A 396 -16.85 -33.43 21.99
N ALA A 397 -17.79 -33.21 21.05
CA ALA A 397 -18.95 -33.95 20.54
C ALA A 397 -19.31 -35.35 21.08
N ALA A 398 -20.63 -35.56 21.21
CA ALA A 398 -21.28 -36.87 21.13
C ALA A 398 -21.77 -37.15 19.69
N PRO A 399 -21.56 -38.35 19.12
CA PRO A 399 -22.06 -38.73 17.80
C PRO A 399 -23.49 -39.29 17.85
N TYR A 400 -24.14 -39.36 16.68
CA TYR A 400 -25.35 -40.16 16.49
C TYR A 400 -25.06 -41.66 16.64
N SER A 401 -26.05 -42.41 17.14
CA SER A 401 -26.18 -43.84 16.90
C SER A 401 -27.62 -44.19 16.53
N SER A 402 -27.77 -45.08 15.55
CA SER A 402 -29.05 -45.58 15.03
C SER A 402 -29.48 -46.85 15.77
N ASN A 403 -30.78 -47.13 15.81
CA ASN A 403 -31.30 -48.50 15.99
C ASN A 403 -32.58 -48.71 15.15
N LEU A 404 -32.88 -49.99 14.87
CA LEU A 404 -33.84 -50.43 13.84
C LEU A 404 -35.23 -50.82 14.39
N ILE A 405 -36.09 -51.26 13.46
CA ILE A 405 -37.51 -51.58 13.58
C ILE A 405 -37.75 -53.09 13.71
N ASP A 406 -38.68 -53.49 14.58
CA ASP A 406 -39.72 -54.56 14.43
C ASP A 406 -40.72 -54.37 15.61
N LEU A 407 -42.05 -54.56 15.57
CA LEU A 407 -43.02 -55.33 14.77
C LEU A 407 -43.23 -56.81 15.17
N ASN A 408 -44.30 -57.11 15.93
CA ASN A 408 -45.51 -57.87 15.45
C ASN A 408 -46.52 -58.22 16.59
N ASP A 409 -47.55 -59.01 16.22
CA ASP A 409 -48.74 -59.53 16.95
C ASP A 409 -50.03 -58.66 16.75
N GLU A 410 -50.95 -58.88 15.80
CA GLU A 410 -51.75 -60.05 15.32
C GLU A 410 -53.08 -60.33 16.08
N TYR A 411 -54.18 -60.85 15.49
CA TYR A 411 -54.77 -60.72 14.13
C TYR A 411 -56.23 -61.28 14.06
N GLU A 412 -57.17 -60.54 13.42
CA GLU A 412 -58.45 -60.98 12.79
C GLU A 412 -59.59 -61.67 13.65
N PRO A 413 -60.82 -62.03 13.14
CA PRO A 413 -61.21 -62.48 11.79
C PRO A 413 -62.33 -61.74 11.01
N ALA A 414 -62.31 -61.95 9.69
CA ALA A 414 -63.08 -61.29 8.63
C ALA A 414 -64.59 -61.61 8.45
N LYS A 415 -65.30 -60.73 7.70
CA LYS A 415 -66.01 -61.05 6.43
C LYS A 415 -66.49 -59.81 5.63
N THR A 416 -66.89 -60.00 4.38
CA THR A 416 -66.85 -58.98 3.31
C THR A 416 -68.23 -58.57 2.72
N GLN A 417 -68.26 -57.36 2.12
CA GLN A 417 -69.26 -56.79 1.18
C GLN A 417 -70.67 -56.41 1.70
N GLN A 418 -71.00 -55.11 1.62
CA GLN A 418 -71.98 -54.55 0.66
C GLN A 418 -71.96 -52.99 0.63
N ASN A 419 -72.79 -52.37 -0.21
CA ASN A 419 -72.68 -50.98 -0.69
C ASN A 419 -73.11 -49.87 0.31
N PRO A 420 -72.62 -48.62 0.16
CA PRO A 420 -72.95 -47.51 1.07
C PRO A 420 -74.33 -46.84 0.83
N PRO A 421 -74.97 -46.29 1.89
CA PRO A 421 -76.28 -45.58 1.86
C PRO A 421 -76.15 -44.05 1.56
N PRO A 422 -77.26 -43.28 1.45
CA PRO A 422 -77.28 -41.99 0.73
C PRO A 422 -76.97 -40.70 1.53
N VAL A 423 -76.96 -39.58 0.81
CA VAL A 423 -76.38 -38.26 1.16
C VAL A 423 -77.33 -37.35 2.00
N PRO A 424 -76.82 -36.63 3.03
CA PRO A 424 -77.58 -35.58 3.75
C PRO A 424 -77.72 -34.23 2.99
N PRO A 425 -78.70 -33.36 3.33
CA PRO A 425 -79.02 -32.16 2.55
C PRO A 425 -78.02 -30.99 2.70
N LYS A 426 -78.05 -30.07 1.71
CA LYS A 426 -77.21 -28.86 1.66
C LYS A 426 -77.40 -27.91 2.86
N ILE A 427 -76.28 -27.38 3.34
CA ILE A 427 -76.21 -26.13 4.13
C ILE A 427 -76.22 -24.94 3.13
N PRO A 428 -76.84 -23.78 3.45
CA PRO A 428 -76.81 -22.60 2.60
C PRO A 428 -75.38 -22.10 2.31
N GLU A 429 -75.15 -21.66 1.08
CA GLU A 429 -73.84 -21.19 0.62
C GLU A 429 -73.52 -19.81 1.21
N ILE A 430 -72.53 -19.75 2.11
CA ILE A 430 -71.87 -18.50 2.47
C ILE A 430 -71.14 -18.00 1.20
N PRO A 431 -71.24 -16.70 0.83
CA PRO A 431 -70.50 -16.17 -0.30
C PRO A 431 -69.00 -16.41 -0.11
N VAL A 432 -68.44 -17.30 -0.92
CA VAL A 432 -66.99 -17.47 -1.00
C VAL A 432 -66.44 -16.18 -1.59
N PHE A 433 -65.80 -15.36 -0.75
CA PHE A 433 -64.89 -14.35 -1.25
C PHE A 433 -63.82 -15.09 -2.07
N GLU A 434 -63.83 -14.89 -3.38
CA GLU A 434 -62.70 -15.28 -4.22
C GLU A 434 -61.48 -14.50 -3.72
N SER A 435 -60.66 -15.16 -2.91
CA SER A 435 -59.30 -14.71 -2.70
C SER A 435 -58.64 -14.72 -4.06
N LYS A 436 -58.37 -13.51 -4.59
CA LYS A 436 -57.53 -13.36 -5.78
C LYS A 436 -56.27 -14.18 -5.51
N LYS A 437 -56.05 -15.22 -6.32
CA LYS A 437 -54.74 -15.85 -6.42
C LYS A 437 -53.83 -14.80 -7.02
N GLU A 438 -53.22 -13.99 -6.15
CA GLU A 438 -52.12 -13.12 -6.55
C GLU A 438 -51.11 -13.99 -7.25
N ALA A 439 -50.74 -13.62 -8.48
CA ALA A 439 -49.75 -14.36 -9.23
C ALA A 439 -48.47 -14.38 -8.39
N VAL A 440 -48.00 -15.57 -8.04
CA VAL A 440 -46.77 -15.75 -7.26
C VAL A 440 -45.65 -15.09 -8.05
N LYS A 441 -45.26 -13.88 -7.64
CA LYS A 441 -44.16 -13.16 -8.29
C LYS A 441 -42.92 -14.05 -8.20
N GLU A 442 -42.35 -14.37 -9.36
CA GLU A 442 -41.06 -15.03 -9.43
C GLU A 442 -40.05 -14.18 -8.67
N LYS A 443 -39.43 -14.76 -7.63
CA LYS A 443 -38.53 -14.00 -6.76
C LYS A 443 -37.30 -13.58 -7.55
N GLU A 444 -36.88 -12.32 -7.36
CA GLU A 444 -35.79 -11.77 -8.14
C GLU A 444 -34.47 -12.50 -7.87
N ARG A 445 -33.73 -12.73 -8.97
CA ARG A 445 -32.50 -13.53 -9.05
C ARG A 445 -31.25 -12.66 -9.18
N PRO A 446 -30.14 -12.97 -8.49
CA PRO A 446 -28.90 -12.21 -8.63
C PRO A 446 -28.34 -12.28 -10.06
N GLU A 447 -28.58 -13.37 -10.82
CA GLU A 447 -28.13 -13.53 -12.21
C GLU A 447 -28.66 -12.45 -13.17
N LYS A 448 -29.75 -11.75 -12.82
CA LYS A 448 -30.30 -10.61 -13.57
C LYS A 448 -29.24 -9.52 -13.80
N TYR A 449 -28.32 -9.34 -12.84
CA TYR A 449 -27.32 -8.27 -12.84
C TYR A 449 -26.00 -8.67 -13.51
N THR A 450 -25.75 -9.98 -13.69
CA THR A 450 -24.50 -10.53 -14.23
C THR A 450 -24.17 -9.98 -15.63
N LYS A 451 -25.09 -10.08 -16.59
CA LYS A 451 -24.86 -9.62 -17.98
C LYS A 451 -24.79 -8.09 -18.08
N PRO A 452 -25.74 -7.31 -17.50
CA PRO A 452 -25.64 -5.86 -17.45
C PRO A 452 -24.32 -5.34 -16.86
N PHE A 453 -23.80 -5.99 -15.80
CA PHE A 453 -22.50 -5.61 -15.25
C PHE A 453 -21.34 -5.90 -16.22
N THR A 454 -21.30 -7.07 -16.87
CA THR A 454 -20.25 -7.35 -17.88
C THR A 454 -20.31 -6.40 -19.08
N ASP A 455 -21.49 -5.91 -19.46
CA ASP A 455 -21.64 -4.94 -20.53
C ASP A 455 -21.13 -3.56 -20.08
N PHE A 456 -21.58 -3.08 -18.92
CA PHE A 456 -21.09 -1.84 -18.31
C PHE A 456 -19.56 -1.81 -18.20
N MET A 457 -18.94 -2.90 -17.73
CA MET A 457 -17.48 -3.01 -17.57
C MET A 457 -16.70 -3.07 -18.90
N THR A 458 -17.34 -3.45 -19.99
CA THR A 458 -16.77 -3.51 -21.35
C THR A 458 -16.93 -2.18 -22.08
N GLU A 459 -18.10 -1.56 -21.97
CA GLU A 459 -18.46 -0.33 -22.67
C GLU A 459 -17.83 0.91 -22.03
N ASN A 460 -17.60 0.90 -20.71
CA ASN A 460 -17.21 2.08 -19.92
C ASN A 460 -15.79 1.95 -19.30
N PRO A 461 -14.73 1.95 -20.12
CA PRO A 461 -13.37 1.69 -19.63
C PRO A 461 -12.85 2.80 -18.73
N THR A 462 -12.93 4.07 -19.13
CA THR A 462 -12.44 5.20 -18.32
C THR A 462 -13.46 5.64 -17.26
N ILE A 463 -13.05 6.49 -16.32
CA ILE A 463 -13.96 7.08 -15.33
C ILE A 463 -15.05 7.94 -15.99
N PHE A 464 -14.69 8.76 -16.99
CA PHE A 464 -15.62 9.67 -17.66
C PHE A 464 -16.78 8.95 -18.36
N HIS A 465 -16.53 7.80 -19.00
CA HIS A 465 -17.58 6.98 -19.61
C HIS A 465 -18.50 6.35 -18.54
N ALA A 466 -17.92 5.88 -17.44
CA ALA A 466 -18.70 5.26 -16.36
C ALA A 466 -19.67 6.25 -15.71
N VAL A 467 -19.24 7.50 -15.49
CA VAL A 467 -20.11 8.59 -14.99
C VAL A 467 -21.17 8.99 -16.02
N ASP A 468 -20.81 9.15 -17.29
CA ASP A 468 -21.74 9.50 -18.37
C ASP A 468 -22.83 8.42 -18.59
N THR A 469 -22.48 7.13 -18.51
CA THR A 469 -23.45 6.04 -18.57
C THR A 469 -24.32 5.95 -17.31
N VAL A 470 -23.76 6.13 -16.11
CA VAL A 470 -24.55 6.23 -14.87
C VAL A 470 -25.53 7.41 -14.93
N ALA A 471 -25.11 8.57 -15.44
CA ALA A 471 -25.98 9.73 -15.64
C ALA A 471 -27.14 9.43 -16.61
N LYS A 472 -26.88 8.73 -17.73
CA LYS A 472 -27.91 8.31 -18.69
C LYS A 472 -28.90 7.30 -18.10
N ASP A 473 -28.42 6.31 -17.34
CA ASP A 473 -29.30 5.35 -16.66
C ASP A 473 -30.14 6.01 -15.56
N LEU A 474 -29.60 7.01 -14.86
CA LEU A 474 -30.36 7.85 -13.91
C LEU A 474 -31.46 8.65 -14.63
N GLU A 475 -31.14 9.37 -15.72
CA GLU A 475 -32.12 10.15 -16.49
C GLU A 475 -33.23 9.27 -17.08
N LYS A 476 -32.88 8.11 -17.61
CA LYS A 476 -33.80 7.07 -18.11
C LYS A 476 -34.77 6.56 -17.03
N ASN A 477 -34.39 6.64 -15.76
CA ASN A 477 -35.22 6.28 -14.60
C ASN A 477 -35.80 7.51 -13.88
N GLY A 478 -35.84 8.68 -14.54
CA GLY A 478 -36.55 9.87 -14.06
C GLY A 478 -35.77 10.76 -13.09
N TYR A 479 -34.46 10.56 -12.92
CA TYR A 479 -33.62 11.48 -12.15
C TYR A 479 -33.31 12.74 -12.98
N LYS A 480 -33.54 13.93 -12.41
CA LYS A 480 -33.25 15.22 -13.04
C LYS A 480 -31.82 15.68 -12.73
N LYS A 481 -31.02 16.00 -13.75
CA LYS A 481 -29.71 16.63 -13.57
C LYS A 481 -29.87 18.01 -12.90
N VAL A 482 -29.12 18.25 -11.84
CA VAL A 482 -28.96 19.57 -11.21
C VAL A 482 -27.49 20.02 -11.28
N SER A 483 -27.29 21.32 -11.35
CA SER A 483 -25.96 21.93 -11.54
C SER A 483 -25.46 22.51 -10.22
N GLU A 484 -24.18 22.32 -9.90
CA GLU A 484 -23.55 22.94 -8.72
C GLU A 484 -23.57 24.48 -8.76
N ARG A 485 -23.68 25.07 -9.96
CA ARG A 485 -23.54 26.52 -10.20
C ARG A 485 -24.84 27.31 -10.06
N ASP A 486 -25.96 26.63 -10.09
CA ASP A 486 -27.29 27.22 -10.16
C ASP A 486 -28.03 26.99 -8.84
N SER A 487 -29.05 27.81 -8.55
CA SER A 487 -30.00 27.51 -7.47
C SER A 487 -30.73 26.20 -7.77
N TRP A 488 -31.13 25.48 -6.73
CA TRP A 488 -31.93 24.27 -6.88
C TRP A 488 -33.42 24.56 -6.70
N ASP A 489 -34.23 23.57 -7.05
CA ASP A 489 -35.68 23.55 -6.97
C ASP A 489 -36.06 22.08 -6.73
N LEU A 490 -35.95 21.64 -5.46
CA LEU A 490 -36.14 20.24 -5.06
C LEU A 490 -37.53 20.04 -4.47
N LYS A 491 -38.04 18.80 -4.53
CA LYS A 491 -39.38 18.45 -4.06
C LYS A 491 -39.34 17.09 -3.36
N GLN A 492 -40.22 16.89 -2.39
CA GLN A 492 -40.49 15.57 -1.79
C GLN A 492 -40.91 14.58 -2.90
N GLY A 493 -40.48 13.32 -2.80
CA GLY A 493 -40.59 12.32 -3.87
C GLY A 493 -39.72 12.57 -5.11
N GLY A 494 -38.96 13.69 -5.14
CA GLY A 494 -38.14 14.07 -6.27
C GLY A 494 -36.84 13.28 -6.38
N LYS A 495 -36.44 12.97 -7.62
CA LYS A 495 -35.22 12.23 -7.96
C LYS A 495 -34.26 13.14 -8.74
N TYR A 496 -33.02 13.27 -8.27
CA TYR A 496 -32.04 14.23 -8.80
C TYR A 496 -30.62 13.65 -8.82
N TYR A 497 -29.75 14.17 -9.69
CA TYR A 497 -28.32 13.86 -9.62
C TYR A 497 -27.47 15.08 -9.99
N VAL A 498 -26.24 15.11 -9.46
CA VAL A 498 -25.27 16.18 -9.68
C VAL A 498 -23.90 15.59 -10.01
N GLU A 499 -23.23 16.18 -10.99
CA GLU A 499 -21.87 15.82 -11.39
C GLU A 499 -20.86 16.86 -10.92
N ARG A 500 -19.71 16.39 -10.43
CA ARG A 500 -18.53 17.21 -10.23
C ARG A 500 -17.39 16.69 -11.11
N ASN A 501 -16.75 17.60 -11.83
CA ASN A 501 -15.74 17.31 -12.86
C ASN A 501 -16.20 16.39 -14.02
N GLY A 502 -17.43 15.85 -14.03
CA GLY A 502 -17.80 14.76 -14.96
C GLY A 502 -17.04 13.46 -14.69
N SER A 503 -16.41 13.33 -13.53
CA SER A 503 -15.69 12.14 -13.06
C SER A 503 -16.15 11.69 -11.67
N SER A 504 -16.96 12.49 -10.97
CA SER A 504 -17.68 12.10 -9.75
C SER A 504 -19.14 12.51 -9.85
N LEU A 505 -20.02 11.74 -9.23
CA LEU A 505 -21.47 11.89 -9.34
C LEU A 505 -22.14 11.57 -8.00
N ILE A 506 -23.11 12.40 -7.59
CA ILE A 506 -23.98 12.10 -6.47
C ILE A 506 -25.43 12.07 -6.98
N ALA A 507 -26.06 10.91 -6.86
CA ALA A 507 -27.47 10.69 -7.15
C ALA A 507 -28.24 10.65 -5.83
N PHE A 508 -29.41 11.29 -5.78
CA PHE A 508 -30.25 11.30 -4.59
C PHE A 508 -31.74 11.30 -4.92
N ALA A 509 -32.51 10.58 -4.10
CA ALA A 509 -33.95 10.54 -4.12
C ALA A 509 -34.46 11.03 -2.75
N ILE A 510 -35.41 11.97 -2.77
CA ILE A 510 -35.95 12.60 -1.56
C ILE A 510 -37.23 11.85 -1.18
N GLY A 511 -37.33 11.36 0.06
CA GLY A 511 -38.51 10.68 0.56
C GLY A 511 -39.78 11.53 0.42
N ASP A 512 -40.92 10.88 0.19
CA ASP A 512 -42.23 11.54 0.05
C ASP A 512 -42.62 12.31 1.34
N GLY A 513 -42.11 11.88 2.50
CA GLY A 513 -42.31 12.51 3.81
C GLY A 513 -41.06 13.21 4.38
N TYR A 514 -40.11 13.65 3.55
CA TYR A 514 -38.88 14.31 4.05
C TYR A 514 -39.15 15.70 4.65
N GLU A 515 -38.63 15.94 5.86
CA GLU A 515 -38.57 17.25 6.53
C GLU A 515 -37.11 17.62 6.85
N ALA A 516 -36.79 18.92 6.86
CA ALA A 516 -35.42 19.39 7.10
C ALA A 516 -34.92 19.03 8.50
N GLY A 517 -33.83 18.26 8.57
CA GLY A 517 -33.30 17.68 9.82
C GLY A 517 -33.59 16.19 9.97
N ASN A 518 -34.39 15.58 9.10
CA ASN A 518 -34.41 14.12 8.92
C ASN A 518 -33.09 13.65 8.30
N GLY A 519 -32.81 12.35 8.38
CA GLY A 519 -31.52 11.78 7.97
C GLY A 519 -31.39 11.48 6.48
N ALA A 520 -30.24 10.92 6.13
CA ALA A 520 -29.95 10.30 4.85
C ALA A 520 -29.42 8.86 5.01
N ALA A 521 -29.96 7.94 4.22
CA ALA A 521 -29.33 6.66 3.93
C ALA A 521 -28.35 6.86 2.77
N VAL A 522 -27.04 6.82 3.06
CA VAL A 522 -25.98 7.09 2.08
C VAL A 522 -25.20 5.82 1.78
N VAL A 523 -25.04 5.49 0.50
CA VAL A 523 -24.03 4.53 0.02
C VAL A 523 -22.97 5.32 -0.73
N ALA A 524 -21.69 5.16 -0.41
CA ALA A 524 -20.62 5.92 -1.06
C ALA A 524 -19.40 5.04 -1.38
N GLY A 525 -18.96 5.08 -2.63
CA GLY A 525 -17.81 4.31 -3.15
C GLY A 525 -17.02 5.14 -4.15
N HIS A 526 -16.19 4.51 -4.97
CA HIS A 526 -15.39 5.22 -5.96
C HIS A 526 -15.44 4.59 -7.36
N ILE A 527 -15.23 5.42 -8.37
CA ILE A 527 -15.43 5.07 -9.79
C ILE A 527 -14.18 5.35 -10.66
N ASP A 528 -13.13 5.90 -10.03
CA ASP A 528 -11.75 5.78 -10.53
C ASP A 528 -11.21 4.35 -10.36
N ALA A 529 -10.11 4.08 -11.07
CA ALA A 529 -9.43 2.79 -11.05
C ALA A 529 -7.99 2.95 -11.56
N LEU A 530 -7.11 2.05 -11.14
CA LEU A 530 -5.77 1.85 -11.68
C LEU A 530 -5.72 1.92 -13.22
N THR A 531 -4.97 2.89 -13.75
CA THR A 531 -4.88 3.16 -15.19
C THR A 531 -3.51 3.70 -15.60
N ALA A 532 -3.28 3.89 -16.90
CA ALA A 532 -2.13 4.62 -17.44
C ALA A 532 -2.62 5.87 -18.19
N ARG A 533 -2.54 7.03 -17.54
CA ARG A 533 -2.94 8.33 -18.12
C ARG A 533 -1.86 8.84 -19.08
N LEU A 534 -2.26 9.47 -20.18
CA LEU A 534 -1.32 10.17 -21.07
C LEU A 534 -0.65 11.34 -20.35
N LYS A 535 0.63 11.58 -20.64
CA LYS A 535 1.32 12.80 -20.19
C LYS A 535 0.77 14.03 -20.93
N PRO A 536 0.81 15.23 -20.33
CA PRO A 536 0.38 16.47 -20.99
C PRO A 536 1.09 16.74 -22.33
N ILE A 537 2.35 16.29 -22.44
CA ILE A 537 3.05 16.12 -23.72
C ILE A 537 3.44 14.63 -23.77
N PRO A 538 2.69 13.79 -24.50
CA PRO A 538 2.95 12.36 -24.60
C PRO A 538 3.82 12.01 -25.82
N THR A 539 4.25 13.03 -26.57
CA THR A 539 5.06 12.88 -27.78
C THR A 539 6.50 12.51 -27.45
N LEU A 540 6.98 11.38 -27.98
CA LEU A 540 8.35 10.88 -27.82
C LEU A 540 9.04 10.81 -29.19
N ARG A 541 10.38 10.86 -29.20
CA ARG A 541 11.16 10.52 -30.41
C ARG A 541 10.95 9.04 -30.77
N THR A 542 10.78 8.75 -32.06
CA THR A 542 10.86 7.39 -32.62
C THR A 542 12.17 6.72 -32.20
N LYS A 543 12.13 5.40 -31.90
CA LYS A 543 13.33 4.63 -31.53
C LYS A 543 13.35 3.30 -32.27
N ALA A 544 14.40 3.06 -33.07
CA ALA A 544 14.61 1.81 -33.80
C ALA A 544 13.35 1.34 -34.55
N GLY A 545 12.75 2.24 -35.34
CA GLY A 545 11.51 1.97 -36.08
C GLY A 545 10.19 2.12 -35.30
N TYR A 546 10.19 2.25 -33.97
CA TYR A 546 8.96 2.28 -33.15
C TYR A 546 8.55 3.68 -32.71
N VAL A 547 7.27 4.01 -32.96
CA VAL A 547 6.58 5.16 -32.39
C VAL A 547 6.09 4.80 -30.99
N GLN A 548 6.50 5.57 -29.98
CA GLN A 548 6.16 5.35 -28.56
C GLN A 548 5.26 6.45 -28.01
N LEU A 549 4.42 6.12 -27.03
CA LEU A 549 3.52 7.07 -26.37
C LEU A 549 3.89 7.31 -24.90
N GLY A 550 4.09 8.57 -24.54
CA GLY A 550 4.45 9.01 -23.20
C GLY A 550 3.27 8.96 -22.24
N VAL A 551 3.23 7.92 -21.40
CA VAL A 551 2.21 7.73 -20.35
C VAL A 551 2.81 7.82 -18.95
N ALA A 552 1.94 7.98 -17.95
CA ALA A 552 2.26 7.92 -16.53
C ALA A 552 1.30 6.93 -15.83
N PRO A 553 1.76 6.18 -14.82
CA PRO A 553 0.88 5.35 -14.02
C PRO A 553 -0.03 6.23 -13.15
N TYR A 554 -1.33 5.97 -13.17
CA TYR A 554 -2.24 6.42 -12.13
C TYR A 554 -2.20 5.40 -11.00
N ALA A 555 -2.00 5.87 -9.77
CA ALA A 555 -1.84 5.03 -8.57
C ALA A 555 -0.89 3.84 -8.79
N GLY A 556 -1.36 2.61 -8.57
CA GLY A 556 -0.59 1.37 -8.77
C GLY A 556 -0.40 0.93 -10.23
N GLY A 557 -0.88 1.69 -11.21
CA GLY A 557 -0.93 1.33 -12.64
C GLY A 557 0.45 1.10 -13.25
N LEU A 558 0.51 0.50 -14.44
CA LEU A 558 1.77 -0.03 -15.02
C LEU A 558 2.50 -0.96 -14.02
N ASN A 559 1.78 -1.97 -13.52
CA ASN A 559 2.34 -3.06 -12.73
C ASN A 559 2.55 -4.32 -13.62
N SER A 560 2.99 -5.44 -13.04
CA SER A 560 3.33 -6.65 -13.80
C SER A 560 2.18 -7.24 -14.62
N THR A 561 0.92 -6.91 -14.33
CA THR A 561 -0.24 -7.39 -15.10
C THR A 561 -0.47 -6.65 -16.42
N TRP A 562 0.16 -5.47 -16.59
CA TRP A 562 0.05 -4.60 -17.77
C TRP A 562 0.96 -5.02 -18.95
N TRP A 563 1.87 -5.96 -18.71
CA TRP A 563 2.74 -6.51 -19.76
C TRP A 563 1.95 -7.30 -20.80
N ASP A 564 2.32 -7.12 -22.07
CA ASP A 564 1.77 -7.82 -23.25
C ASP A 564 0.24 -7.75 -23.41
N ARG A 565 -0.39 -6.75 -22.77
CA ARG A 565 -1.81 -6.43 -22.92
C ARG A 565 -2.07 -5.64 -24.20
N ASP A 566 -3.21 -5.94 -24.82
CA ASP A 566 -3.81 -5.17 -25.89
C ASP A 566 -4.56 -3.97 -25.28
N LEU A 567 -4.02 -2.76 -25.47
CA LEU A 567 -4.52 -1.55 -24.82
C LEU A 567 -5.28 -0.66 -25.80
N GLY A 568 -6.55 -0.41 -25.49
CA GLY A 568 -7.33 0.67 -26.10
C GLY A 568 -6.97 2.03 -25.49
N ILE A 569 -7.49 3.10 -26.08
CA ILE A 569 -7.40 4.47 -25.55
C ILE A 569 -8.76 5.15 -25.55
N GLY A 570 -8.99 6.02 -24.57
CA GLY A 570 -10.18 6.84 -24.50
C GLY A 570 -10.15 7.81 -23.33
N GLY A 571 -11.21 8.59 -23.16
CA GLY A 571 -11.33 9.56 -22.08
C GLY A 571 -12.12 10.79 -22.50
N ARG A 572 -11.69 11.96 -22.01
CA ARG A 572 -12.31 13.26 -22.29
C ARG A 572 -11.48 14.09 -23.26
N VAL A 573 -12.15 14.76 -24.19
CA VAL A 573 -11.59 15.85 -25.02
C VAL A 573 -12.38 17.13 -24.76
N LEU A 574 -11.68 18.25 -24.61
CA LEU A 574 -12.27 19.59 -24.52
C LEU A 574 -12.19 20.28 -25.88
N VAL A 575 -13.33 20.64 -26.46
CA VAL A 575 -13.44 21.18 -27.82
C VAL A 575 -14.09 22.56 -27.80
N LYS A 576 -13.60 23.50 -28.62
CA LYS A 576 -14.17 24.83 -28.79
C LYS A 576 -15.26 24.83 -29.88
N GLU A 577 -16.52 24.80 -29.46
CA GLU A 577 -17.70 24.79 -30.34
C GLU A 577 -18.59 26.01 -30.06
N ASN A 578 -19.03 26.70 -31.12
CA ASN A 578 -19.93 27.86 -31.05
C ASN A 578 -19.51 28.94 -30.02
N GLY A 579 -18.20 29.20 -29.93
CA GLY A 579 -17.60 30.17 -29.00
C GLY A 579 -17.45 29.68 -27.55
N LYS A 580 -18.03 28.54 -27.19
CA LYS A 580 -17.93 27.90 -25.87
C LYS A 580 -16.87 26.78 -25.89
N ILE A 581 -16.54 26.25 -24.72
CA ILE A 581 -15.79 25.00 -24.58
C ILE A 581 -16.78 23.93 -24.14
N VAL A 582 -16.80 22.79 -24.83
CA VAL A 582 -17.64 21.63 -24.54
C VAL A 582 -16.78 20.40 -24.26
N THR A 583 -17.33 19.47 -23.48
CA THR A 583 -16.75 18.13 -23.27
C THR A 583 -17.29 17.20 -24.34
N LYS A 584 -16.41 16.43 -24.98
CA LYS A 584 -16.75 15.20 -25.71
C LYS A 584 -16.02 14.03 -25.06
N LEU A 585 -16.63 12.85 -25.08
CA LEU A 585 -15.95 11.60 -24.76
C LEU A 585 -15.42 10.97 -26.04
N VAL A 586 -14.38 10.15 -25.91
CA VAL A 586 -13.75 9.42 -27.01
C VAL A 586 -13.29 8.05 -26.52
N LYS A 587 -13.47 7.03 -27.35
CA LYS A 587 -13.03 5.65 -27.10
C LYS A 587 -12.70 5.04 -28.46
N LEU A 588 -11.45 4.64 -28.68
CA LEU A 588 -11.07 3.95 -29.91
C LEU A 588 -11.26 2.44 -29.68
N ASP A 589 -12.21 1.84 -30.39
CA ASP A 589 -12.65 0.44 -30.22
C ASP A 589 -11.69 -0.59 -30.88
N TYR A 590 -10.39 -0.28 -30.90
CA TYR A 590 -9.32 -1.18 -31.33
C TYR A 590 -8.06 -0.99 -30.47
N PRO A 591 -7.20 -2.01 -30.32
CA PRO A 591 -5.98 -1.89 -29.52
C PRO A 591 -4.98 -0.97 -30.23
N VAL A 592 -4.83 0.26 -29.72
CA VAL A 592 -3.90 1.27 -30.24
C VAL A 592 -2.49 1.12 -29.69
N ALA A 593 -2.33 0.41 -28.57
CA ALA A 593 -1.11 0.39 -27.78
C ALA A 593 -0.83 -1.01 -27.23
N ARG A 594 0.46 -1.34 -27.05
CA ARG A 594 0.92 -2.51 -26.30
C ARG A 594 2.21 -2.20 -25.56
N ILE A 595 2.43 -2.82 -24.41
CA ILE A 595 3.66 -2.73 -23.62
C ILE A 595 4.38 -4.10 -23.71
N PRO A 596 5.32 -4.28 -24.65
CA PRO A 596 5.91 -5.60 -24.91
C PRO A 596 6.95 -5.99 -23.86
N THR A 597 6.94 -7.24 -23.39
CA THR A 597 8.06 -7.76 -22.57
C THR A 597 9.35 -7.88 -23.38
N LEU A 598 10.50 -7.78 -22.69
CA LEU A 598 11.76 -8.26 -23.24
C LEU A 598 11.80 -9.78 -23.10
N ALA A 599 12.11 -10.50 -24.18
CA ALA A 599 12.10 -11.95 -24.18
C ALA A 599 13.11 -12.54 -23.15
N PRO A 600 12.77 -13.63 -22.43
CA PRO A 600 13.60 -14.17 -21.35
C PRO A 600 14.99 -14.65 -21.82
N HIS A 601 15.16 -14.91 -23.13
CA HIS A 601 16.43 -15.22 -23.76
C HIS A 601 17.51 -14.13 -23.58
N PHE A 602 17.12 -12.88 -23.27
CA PHE A 602 18.05 -11.79 -22.93
C PHE A 602 18.54 -11.84 -21.46
N GLY A 603 18.19 -12.90 -20.71
CA GLY A 603 18.71 -13.16 -19.37
C GLY A 603 18.37 -12.05 -18.38
N ALA A 604 19.39 -11.58 -17.63
CA ALA A 604 19.21 -10.59 -16.57
C ALA A 604 18.56 -9.26 -17.02
N ALA A 605 18.65 -8.89 -18.31
CA ALA A 605 17.96 -7.70 -18.84
C ALA A 605 16.44 -7.86 -18.91
N ALA A 606 15.94 -9.11 -19.01
CA ALA A 606 14.53 -9.47 -19.02
C ALA A 606 13.99 -9.76 -17.60
N SER A 607 14.80 -9.57 -16.55
CA SER A 607 14.37 -9.66 -15.15
C SER A 607 14.03 -8.28 -14.59
N GLY A 608 12.89 -8.18 -13.91
CA GLY A 608 12.49 -6.97 -13.20
C GLY A 608 13.31 -6.70 -11.91
N PRO A 609 13.12 -5.54 -11.24
CA PRO A 609 12.06 -4.55 -11.48
C PRO A 609 12.38 -3.61 -12.65
N PHE A 610 11.39 -3.42 -13.53
CA PHE A 610 11.51 -2.56 -14.71
C PHE A 610 11.22 -1.09 -14.39
N LYS A 611 11.93 -0.18 -15.07
CA LYS A 611 11.71 1.27 -14.98
C LYS A 611 10.44 1.66 -15.72
N LYS A 612 9.37 2.03 -15.00
CA LYS A 612 8.09 2.46 -15.60
C LYS A 612 8.28 3.51 -16.71
N GLU A 613 9.12 4.52 -16.46
CA GLU A 613 9.40 5.64 -17.38
C GLU A 613 10.09 5.26 -18.70
N THR A 614 10.92 4.20 -18.72
CA THR A 614 11.83 3.92 -19.86
C THR A 614 11.73 2.50 -20.41
N GLN A 615 11.06 1.58 -19.71
CA GLN A 615 10.89 0.18 -20.11
C GLN A 615 9.41 -0.22 -20.22
N MET A 616 8.49 0.44 -19.49
CA MET A 616 7.04 0.19 -19.59
C MET A 616 6.34 1.24 -20.48
N VAL A 617 6.99 1.61 -21.58
CA VAL A 617 6.52 2.65 -22.51
C VAL A 617 5.77 1.98 -23.67
N PRO A 618 4.47 2.25 -23.86
CA PRO A 618 3.70 1.65 -24.94
C PRO A 618 4.25 1.99 -26.33
N ILE A 619 4.28 0.98 -27.21
CA ILE A 619 4.42 1.18 -28.65
C ILE A 619 3.02 1.39 -29.27
N VAL A 620 2.92 2.31 -30.23
CA VAL A 620 1.65 2.72 -30.87
C VAL A 620 1.74 2.82 -32.41
N GLY A 621 2.83 2.34 -33.00
CA GLY A 621 3.00 2.30 -34.44
C GLY A 621 4.45 2.15 -34.88
N ILE A 622 4.64 2.05 -36.20
CA ILE A 622 5.95 1.91 -36.85
C ILE A 622 6.24 3.16 -37.69
N ASP A 623 7.53 3.52 -37.76
CA ASP A 623 8.11 4.62 -38.52
C ASP A 623 9.60 4.32 -38.75
N ASN A 624 9.92 3.70 -39.89
CA ASN A 624 11.29 3.32 -40.29
C ASN A 624 11.91 4.38 -41.23
N SER A 625 11.54 5.67 -41.08
CA SER A 625 12.05 6.75 -41.92
C SER A 625 13.54 7.06 -41.73
N ASP A 626 14.13 6.53 -40.66
CA ASP A 626 15.57 6.48 -40.36
C ASP A 626 16.36 5.51 -41.26
N LEU A 627 15.72 4.46 -41.81
CA LEU A 627 16.37 3.45 -42.68
C LEU A 627 16.46 3.87 -44.16
N GLY A 628 16.45 5.16 -44.46
CA GLY A 628 16.43 5.69 -45.81
C GLY A 628 17.75 5.50 -46.58
N PHE A 629 17.80 4.55 -47.51
CA PHE A 629 18.93 4.30 -48.44
C PHE A 629 19.23 5.45 -49.42
N THR A 630 18.58 6.61 -49.30
CA THR A 630 18.89 7.84 -50.05
C THR A 630 19.38 8.90 -49.08
N SER A 631 20.62 9.36 -49.25
CA SER A 631 21.27 10.33 -48.39
C SER A 631 20.53 11.67 -48.34
N LYS A 632 19.70 11.86 -47.31
CA LYS A 632 19.50 13.18 -46.72
C LYS A 632 20.61 13.40 -45.70
N SER A 633 21.21 14.57 -45.75
CA SER A 633 22.28 14.98 -44.84
C SER A 633 21.83 14.97 -43.39
N GLU A 634 22.78 14.71 -42.49
CA GLU A 634 22.61 14.84 -41.04
C GLU A 634 22.50 16.34 -40.65
N ASP A 635 21.34 16.94 -40.92
CA ASP A 635 20.91 18.08 -40.13
C ASP A 635 20.60 17.56 -38.71
N GLU A 636 21.28 18.08 -37.68
CA GLU A 636 20.88 17.93 -36.27
C GLU A 636 19.61 18.77 -35.97
N GLY A 637 18.58 18.59 -36.80
CA GLY A 637 17.38 19.40 -36.81
C GLY A 637 16.62 19.33 -35.49
N GLU A 638 16.18 20.50 -35.02
CA GLU A 638 15.23 20.61 -33.92
C GLU A 638 14.04 19.67 -34.11
N PHE A 639 13.51 19.12 -33.01
CA PHE A 639 12.32 18.29 -33.02
C PHE A 639 11.08 19.13 -33.44
N LYS A 640 10.83 19.20 -34.75
CA LYS A 640 9.68 19.88 -35.34
C LYS A 640 8.47 18.94 -35.30
N ALA A 641 7.67 19.07 -34.25
CA ALA A 641 6.37 18.42 -34.14
C ALA A 641 5.46 18.80 -35.34
N GLY A 642 4.67 17.85 -35.82
CA GLY A 642 3.71 18.08 -36.90
C GLY A 642 2.68 19.14 -36.50
N MET A 643 2.64 20.27 -37.22
CA MET A 643 1.90 21.48 -36.84
C MET A 643 0.38 21.38 -37.07
N LEU A 644 -0.27 20.28 -36.67
CA LEU A 644 -1.74 20.18 -36.72
C LEU A 644 -2.38 21.26 -35.82
N GLY A 645 -3.41 21.92 -36.35
CA GLY A 645 -4.05 23.07 -35.71
C GLY A 645 -3.27 24.39 -35.86
N GLY A 646 -2.01 24.35 -36.33
CA GLY A 646 -1.13 25.51 -36.44
C GLY A 646 -0.32 25.77 -35.16
N GLU A 647 0.67 26.67 -35.28
CA GLU A 647 1.58 27.01 -34.19
C GLU A 647 0.84 27.43 -32.90
N LYS A 648 1.40 27.04 -31.74
CA LYS A 648 0.93 27.42 -30.39
C LYS A 648 -0.46 26.85 -30.02
N THR A 649 -1.05 25.98 -30.83
CA THR A 649 -2.24 25.21 -30.44
C THR A 649 -1.88 24.00 -29.57
N PHE A 650 -2.87 23.47 -28.84
CA PHE A 650 -2.70 22.22 -28.09
C PHE A 650 -2.40 21.04 -29.02
N ALA A 651 -3.11 20.91 -30.14
CA ALA A 651 -2.93 19.83 -31.11
C ALA A 651 -1.47 19.71 -31.60
N ALA A 652 -0.78 20.83 -31.86
CA ALA A 652 0.63 20.85 -32.28
C ALA A 652 1.64 20.35 -31.21
N THR A 653 1.21 20.13 -29.96
CA THR A 653 2.05 19.51 -28.91
C THR A 653 1.91 17.98 -28.84
N GLN A 654 0.90 17.42 -29.52
CA GLN A 654 0.48 16.02 -29.41
C GLN A 654 0.93 15.19 -30.63
N PRO A 655 0.95 13.84 -30.55
CA PRO A 655 1.34 12.99 -31.67
C PRO A 655 0.33 13.08 -32.83
N GLU A 656 0.81 13.37 -34.04
CA GLU A 656 -0.04 13.65 -35.22
C GLU A 656 -1.07 12.54 -35.51
N ARG A 657 -0.63 11.27 -35.46
CA ARG A 657 -1.50 10.10 -35.70
C ARG A 657 -2.59 9.96 -34.64
N LEU A 658 -2.28 10.31 -33.38
CA LEU A 658 -3.25 10.28 -32.28
C LEU A 658 -4.27 11.42 -32.41
N VAL A 659 -3.81 12.64 -32.71
CA VAL A 659 -4.69 13.79 -32.95
C VAL A 659 -5.71 13.46 -34.03
N LYS A 660 -5.27 12.89 -35.16
CA LYS A 660 -6.14 12.48 -36.27
C LYS A 660 -7.21 11.47 -35.83
N ALA A 661 -6.81 10.33 -35.25
CA ALA A 661 -7.74 9.27 -34.83
C ALA A 661 -8.76 9.76 -33.78
N ILE A 662 -8.32 10.55 -32.79
CA ILE A 662 -9.20 11.14 -31.77
C ILE A 662 -10.17 12.16 -32.40
N SER A 663 -9.70 12.98 -33.36
CA SER A 663 -10.55 13.94 -34.08
C SER A 663 -11.61 13.28 -34.96
N GLU A 664 -11.26 12.18 -35.62
CA GLU A 664 -12.14 11.42 -36.51
C GLU A 664 -13.31 10.84 -35.73
N GLU A 665 -13.03 10.14 -34.61
CA GLU A 665 -14.01 9.55 -33.70
C GLU A 665 -15.01 10.60 -33.13
N ILE A 666 -14.53 11.79 -32.74
CA ILE A 666 -15.40 12.84 -32.14
C ILE A 666 -15.98 13.85 -33.16
N GLY A 667 -15.77 13.61 -34.46
CA GLY A 667 -16.27 14.45 -35.55
C GLY A 667 -15.68 15.87 -35.63
N VAL A 668 -14.42 16.06 -35.21
CA VAL A 668 -13.75 17.39 -35.16
C VAL A 668 -12.71 17.50 -36.27
N THR A 669 -13.10 18.12 -37.39
CA THR A 669 -12.24 18.31 -38.57
C THR A 669 -11.22 19.45 -38.44
N ASP A 670 -11.41 20.35 -37.48
CA ASP A 670 -10.53 21.49 -37.22
C ASP A 670 -9.80 21.31 -35.90
N TYR A 671 -8.56 20.78 -35.99
CA TYR A 671 -7.70 20.48 -34.85
C TYR A 671 -7.40 21.69 -33.96
N SER A 672 -7.51 22.93 -34.47
CA SER A 672 -7.27 24.14 -33.66
C SER A 672 -8.36 24.35 -32.58
N LYS A 673 -9.50 23.67 -32.71
CA LYS A 673 -10.58 23.67 -31.71
C LYS A 673 -10.32 22.73 -30.54
N ILE A 674 -9.36 21.81 -30.61
CA ILE A 674 -9.02 20.95 -29.46
C ILE A 674 -8.27 21.81 -28.44
N VAL A 675 -8.84 21.97 -27.25
CA VAL A 675 -8.31 22.81 -26.18
C VAL A 675 -7.38 22.02 -25.26
N ASN A 676 -7.78 20.80 -24.89
CA ASN A 676 -7.02 19.87 -24.06
C ASN A 676 -7.68 18.47 -24.09
N TRP A 677 -7.03 17.44 -23.55
CA TRP A 677 -7.66 16.14 -23.29
C TRP A 677 -7.14 15.46 -22.01
N GLU A 678 -7.91 14.51 -21.50
CA GLU A 678 -7.57 13.60 -20.41
C GLU A 678 -7.86 12.18 -20.89
N LEU A 679 -6.80 11.49 -21.34
CA LEU A 679 -6.89 10.17 -21.97
C LEU A 679 -6.17 9.09 -21.15
N GLU A 680 -6.75 7.90 -21.16
CA GLU A 680 -6.37 6.72 -20.38
C GLU A 680 -6.16 5.52 -21.33
N LEU A 681 -5.10 4.73 -21.10
CA LEU A 681 -4.93 3.42 -21.71
C LEU A 681 -5.53 2.33 -20.81
N PHE A 682 -6.21 1.36 -21.41
CA PHE A 682 -6.93 0.31 -20.69
C PHE A 682 -6.91 -1.02 -21.44
N ASP A 683 -6.96 -2.15 -20.73
CA ASP A 683 -7.20 -3.47 -21.34
C ASP A 683 -8.55 -3.45 -22.08
N ILE A 684 -8.50 -3.72 -23.40
CA ILE A 684 -9.65 -3.75 -24.29
C ILE A 684 -10.35 -5.13 -24.30
N GLN A 685 -9.75 -6.17 -23.71
CA GLN A 685 -10.33 -7.50 -23.60
C GLN A 685 -11.68 -7.42 -22.83
N PRO A 686 -12.84 -7.71 -23.46
CA PRO A 686 -14.16 -7.53 -22.84
C PRO A 686 -14.32 -8.23 -21.50
N ALA A 687 -15.20 -7.72 -20.63
CA ALA A 687 -15.58 -8.43 -19.41
C ALA A 687 -16.41 -9.67 -19.76
N GLN A 688 -16.09 -10.82 -19.15
CA GLN A 688 -16.62 -12.12 -19.57
C GLN A 688 -16.86 -13.04 -18.37
N LEU A 689 -17.83 -13.96 -18.52
CA LEU A 689 -18.01 -15.07 -17.59
C LEU A 689 -16.90 -16.11 -17.75
N GLY A 690 -16.45 -16.69 -16.63
CA GLY A 690 -15.35 -17.65 -16.56
C GLY A 690 -15.54 -18.72 -15.49
N GLY A 691 -14.64 -19.71 -15.49
CA GLY A 691 -14.81 -20.95 -14.73
C GLY A 691 -15.70 -21.97 -15.48
N LEU A 692 -15.60 -23.25 -15.10
CA LEU A 692 -16.32 -24.33 -15.80
C LEU A 692 -17.85 -24.18 -15.67
N GLY A 693 -18.35 -23.77 -14.51
CA GLY A 693 -19.77 -23.47 -14.29
C GLY A 693 -20.20 -22.04 -14.64
N LYS A 694 -19.32 -21.21 -15.23
CA LYS A 694 -19.52 -19.75 -15.39
C LYS A 694 -19.73 -19.02 -14.05
N GLU A 695 -19.03 -19.47 -13.02
CA GLU A 695 -19.14 -18.99 -11.63
C GLU A 695 -18.39 -17.68 -11.36
N PHE A 696 -17.56 -17.22 -12.29
CA PHE A 696 -16.73 -16.02 -12.15
C PHE A 696 -17.02 -14.97 -13.23
N ILE A 697 -16.74 -13.71 -12.94
CA ILE A 697 -16.60 -12.62 -13.91
C ILE A 697 -15.13 -12.20 -13.95
N PHE A 698 -14.53 -12.25 -15.15
CA PHE A 698 -13.19 -11.74 -15.43
C PHE A 698 -13.32 -10.39 -16.14
N ALA A 699 -12.85 -9.32 -15.50
CA ALA A 699 -12.96 -7.95 -16.03
C ALA A 699 -11.77 -7.08 -15.57
N GLY A 700 -11.43 -6.06 -16.33
CA GLY A 700 -10.54 -4.99 -15.84
C GLY A 700 -11.32 -3.94 -15.06
N ARG A 701 -10.66 -3.31 -14.07
CA ARG A 701 -11.21 -2.16 -13.31
C ARG A 701 -12.43 -2.53 -12.44
N ILE A 702 -12.45 -3.73 -11.86
CA ILE A 702 -13.47 -4.16 -10.90
C ILE A 702 -13.46 -3.26 -9.67
N ASP A 703 -12.26 -2.89 -9.21
CA ASP A 703 -11.95 -1.71 -8.38
C ASP A 703 -12.45 -0.41 -9.03
N ASP A 704 -13.28 0.40 -8.37
CA ASP A 704 -14.44 0.00 -7.54
C ASP A 704 -15.75 0.12 -8.35
N LYS A 705 -15.64 0.01 -9.68
CA LYS A 705 -16.80 0.01 -10.57
C LYS A 705 -17.81 -1.10 -10.25
N LEU A 706 -17.40 -2.16 -9.54
CA LEU A 706 -18.29 -3.19 -9.00
C LEU A 706 -19.24 -2.66 -7.91
N CYS A 707 -18.76 -2.06 -6.83
CA CYS A 707 -19.64 -1.58 -5.76
C CYS A 707 -20.36 -0.29 -6.20
N SER A 708 -19.67 0.61 -6.90
CA SER A 708 -20.28 1.81 -7.49
C SER A 708 -21.47 1.50 -8.42
N TRP A 709 -21.36 0.52 -9.31
CA TRP A 709 -22.47 0.12 -10.19
C TRP A 709 -23.60 -0.55 -9.41
N ALA A 710 -23.28 -1.45 -8.47
CA ALA A 710 -24.28 -2.11 -7.65
C ALA A 710 -25.07 -1.12 -6.76
N ALA A 711 -24.40 -0.10 -6.21
CA ALA A 711 -25.04 0.97 -5.44
C ALA A 711 -26.03 1.78 -6.29
N ILE A 712 -25.66 2.14 -7.52
CA ILE A 712 -26.58 2.82 -8.46
C ILE A 712 -27.79 1.95 -8.78
N GLN A 713 -27.59 0.68 -9.15
CA GLN A 713 -28.71 -0.22 -9.47
C GLN A 713 -29.65 -0.42 -8.26
N ALA A 714 -29.12 -0.45 -7.03
CA ALA A 714 -29.93 -0.46 -5.81
C ALA A 714 -30.79 0.82 -5.68
N LEU A 715 -30.19 2.00 -5.83
CA LEU A 715 -30.92 3.28 -5.78
C LEU A 715 -31.94 3.46 -6.94
N LEU A 716 -31.70 2.83 -8.10
CA LEU A 716 -32.67 2.78 -9.19
C LEU A 716 -33.90 1.93 -8.83
N ASN A 717 -33.69 0.79 -8.17
CA ASN A 717 -34.77 -0.09 -7.71
C ASN A 717 -35.59 0.52 -6.55
N THR A 718 -35.00 1.41 -5.74
CA THR A 718 -35.61 1.91 -4.50
C THR A 718 -36.73 2.95 -4.68
N SER A 719 -37.76 2.80 -3.83
CA SER A 719 -38.90 3.72 -3.68
C SER A 719 -38.61 4.91 -2.75
N THR A 720 -39.20 6.07 -3.06
CA THR A 720 -39.30 7.26 -2.17
C THR A 720 -40.54 7.23 -1.27
N LYS A 721 -41.56 6.45 -1.65
CA LYS A 721 -42.83 6.34 -0.94
C LYS A 721 -42.63 5.91 0.51
N ASP A 722 -43.49 6.45 1.38
CA ASP A 722 -43.61 6.08 2.78
C ASP A 722 -42.29 6.23 3.59
N SER A 723 -41.34 7.01 3.06
CA SER A 723 -40.03 7.29 3.66
C SER A 723 -39.85 8.78 3.92
N SER A 724 -39.24 9.11 5.06
CA SER A 724 -38.93 10.47 5.51
C SER A 724 -37.45 10.84 5.36
N GLN A 725 -36.63 9.96 4.76
CA GLN A 725 -35.18 10.11 4.59
C GLN A 725 -34.79 10.60 3.19
N ILE A 726 -33.57 11.11 3.05
CA ILE A 726 -32.89 11.23 1.74
C ILE A 726 -32.20 9.90 1.45
N LYS A 727 -32.26 9.41 0.20
CA LYS A 727 -31.59 8.19 -0.25
C LYS A 727 -30.51 8.55 -1.25
N ILE A 728 -29.24 8.33 -0.93
CA ILE A 728 -28.10 8.91 -1.64
C ILE A 728 -27.13 7.80 -2.09
N VAL A 729 -26.65 7.90 -3.33
CA VAL A 729 -25.46 7.19 -3.82
C VAL A 729 -24.42 8.22 -4.26
N ALA A 730 -23.21 8.15 -3.69
CA ALA A 730 -22.11 9.08 -3.95
C ALA A 730 -20.88 8.35 -4.52
N LEU A 731 -20.53 8.65 -5.76
CA LEU A 731 -19.43 8.02 -6.50
C LEU A 731 -18.29 9.03 -6.67
N PHE A 732 -17.14 8.74 -6.07
CA PHE A 732 -15.98 9.63 -6.04
C PHE A 732 -14.89 9.27 -7.07
N ASP A 733 -14.06 10.26 -7.40
CA ASP A 733 -12.83 10.14 -8.20
C ASP A 733 -11.62 10.27 -7.26
N ASP A 734 -10.44 9.91 -7.73
CA ASP A 734 -9.17 10.06 -7.00
C ASP A 734 -9.05 9.34 -5.65
N GLU A 735 -9.86 8.31 -5.33
CA GLU A 735 -9.62 7.45 -4.14
C GLU A 735 -8.20 6.88 -4.21
N GLU A 736 -7.85 6.27 -5.35
CA GLU A 736 -6.61 5.55 -5.60
C GLU A 736 -5.33 6.41 -5.42
N VAL A 737 -5.48 7.73 -5.33
CA VAL A 737 -4.42 8.71 -5.06
C VAL A 737 -4.59 9.49 -3.74
N GLY A 738 -5.45 9.00 -2.84
CA GLY A 738 -5.67 9.51 -1.47
C GLY A 738 -6.82 10.51 -1.31
N SER A 739 -7.73 10.56 -2.29
CA SER A 739 -9.00 11.30 -2.37
C SER A 739 -8.95 12.81 -2.07
N LEU A 740 -7.75 13.42 -2.11
CA LEU A 740 -7.46 14.80 -1.72
C LEU A 740 -7.57 15.80 -2.89
N LEU A 741 -8.60 15.66 -3.71
CA LEU A 741 -8.95 16.60 -4.78
C LEU A 741 -10.43 16.98 -4.69
N ARG A 742 -10.83 18.07 -5.38
CA ARG A 742 -12.19 18.65 -5.24
C ARG A 742 -13.33 17.68 -5.55
N GLN A 743 -13.05 16.65 -6.33
CA GLN A 743 -13.99 15.62 -6.77
C GLN A 743 -13.89 14.31 -5.95
N GLY A 744 -12.83 14.13 -5.16
CA GLY A 744 -12.67 12.99 -4.25
C GLY A 744 -13.33 13.18 -2.89
N ALA A 745 -13.34 12.11 -2.10
CA ALA A 745 -14.05 11.98 -0.82
C ALA A 745 -13.57 12.93 0.28
N ARG A 746 -12.36 13.51 0.16
CA ARG A 746 -11.86 14.56 1.07
C ARG A 746 -12.16 15.98 0.57
N GLY A 747 -12.80 16.09 -0.59
CA GLY A 747 -13.46 17.32 -1.03
C GLY A 747 -14.78 17.54 -0.30
N ASN A 748 -15.39 18.70 -0.50
CA ASN A 748 -16.66 19.06 0.14
C ASN A 748 -17.91 18.55 -0.62
N PHE A 749 -17.80 17.55 -1.49
CA PHE A 749 -18.88 17.23 -2.45
C PHE A 749 -20.14 16.71 -1.75
N LEU A 750 -20.07 15.56 -1.06
CA LEU A 750 -21.21 15.02 -0.29
C LEU A 750 -21.71 15.99 0.81
N PRO A 751 -20.84 16.62 1.64
CA PRO A 751 -21.29 17.63 2.60
C PRO A 751 -22.08 18.77 1.97
N SER A 752 -21.61 19.32 0.84
CA SER A 752 -22.28 20.45 0.18
C SER A 752 -23.57 20.04 -0.54
N VAL A 753 -23.68 18.78 -1.01
CA VAL A 753 -24.95 18.26 -1.54
C VAL A 753 -25.98 18.10 -0.41
N ILE A 754 -25.62 17.50 0.73
CA ILE A 754 -26.54 17.35 1.86
C ILE A 754 -26.96 18.71 2.43
N GLU A 755 -26.00 19.62 2.66
CA GLU A 755 -26.25 21.00 3.11
C GLU A 755 -27.29 21.71 2.21
N ARG A 756 -27.12 21.61 0.88
CA ARG A 756 -28.03 22.22 -0.10
C ARG A 756 -29.39 21.51 -0.24
N ILE A 757 -29.50 20.23 0.11
CA ILE A 757 -30.80 19.56 0.19
C ILE A 757 -31.52 20.03 1.46
N VAL A 758 -30.83 20.13 2.60
CA VAL A 758 -31.42 20.61 3.85
C VAL A 758 -31.90 22.06 3.73
N ASP A 759 -31.08 22.95 3.17
CA ASP A 759 -31.40 24.38 2.99
C ASP A 759 -32.65 24.64 2.13
N GLU A 760 -32.97 23.76 1.18
CA GLU A 760 -34.16 23.87 0.30
C GLU A 760 -35.48 23.64 1.05
N PHE A 761 -35.48 22.81 2.10
CA PHE A 761 -36.65 22.51 2.94
C PHE A 761 -36.59 23.20 4.32
N ALA A 762 -35.57 24.01 4.59
CA ALA A 762 -35.32 24.61 5.90
C ALA A 762 -36.01 25.98 6.08
N ASP A 763 -36.54 26.21 7.27
CA ASP A 763 -36.94 27.56 7.71
C ASP A 763 -35.73 28.50 7.81
N LYS A 764 -35.90 29.72 7.28
CA LYS A 764 -34.85 30.73 7.12
C LYS A 764 -34.33 31.24 8.48
N GLY A 765 -33.34 30.53 9.02
CA GLY A 765 -32.60 30.90 10.23
C GLY A 765 -32.09 29.72 11.06
N VAL A 766 -32.62 28.51 10.86
CA VAL A 766 -32.34 27.35 11.73
C VAL A 766 -31.05 26.62 11.34
N ARG A 767 -29.90 27.14 11.77
CA ARG A 767 -28.56 26.63 11.38
C ARG A 767 -28.21 25.22 11.88
N SER A 768 -29.01 24.61 12.75
CA SER A 768 -28.72 23.28 13.33
C SER A 768 -29.26 22.10 12.52
N LEU A 769 -30.05 22.35 11.47
CA LEU A 769 -30.73 21.29 10.72
C LEU A 769 -29.76 20.38 9.94
N VAL A 770 -28.67 20.92 9.40
CA VAL A 770 -27.62 20.11 8.74
C VAL A 770 -26.93 19.18 9.74
N SER A 771 -26.60 19.66 10.95
CA SER A 771 -26.01 18.83 12.00
C SER A 771 -26.97 17.75 12.51
N ARG A 772 -28.27 18.05 12.62
CA ARG A 772 -29.31 17.05 12.92
C ARG A 772 -29.42 16.00 11.81
N THR A 773 -29.41 16.43 10.56
CA THR A 773 -29.42 15.57 9.38
C THR A 773 -28.26 14.57 9.44
N TYR A 774 -27.03 15.03 9.69
CA TYR A 774 -25.86 14.14 9.80
C TYR A 774 -25.96 13.14 10.97
N ALA A 775 -26.44 13.55 12.15
CA ALA A 775 -26.64 12.65 13.29
C ALA A 775 -27.69 11.56 13.00
N ASN A 776 -28.77 11.93 12.30
CA ASN A 776 -29.84 11.05 11.87
C ASN A 776 -29.50 10.22 10.61
N SER A 777 -28.31 10.42 10.02
CA SER A 777 -27.87 9.72 8.80
C SER A 777 -27.04 8.48 9.11
N PHE A 778 -26.88 7.62 8.10
CA PHE A 778 -25.95 6.50 8.12
C PHE A 778 -25.26 6.32 6.76
N LEU A 779 -23.99 5.93 6.80
CA LEU A 779 -23.12 5.79 5.63
C LEU A 779 -22.62 4.35 5.46
N VAL A 780 -22.99 3.72 4.36
CA VAL A 780 -22.32 2.52 3.86
C VAL A 780 -21.18 2.98 2.94
N SER A 781 -19.96 2.99 3.47
CA SER A 781 -18.74 3.04 2.67
C SER A 781 -18.65 1.72 1.90
N SER A 782 -18.72 1.84 0.58
CA SER A 782 -19.07 0.77 -0.36
C SER A 782 -17.90 0.59 -1.29
N ASP A 783 -17.01 -0.32 -0.91
CA ASP A 783 -15.69 -0.51 -1.48
C ASP A 783 -15.37 -2.00 -1.56
N VAL A 784 -14.71 -2.43 -2.62
CA VAL A 784 -14.43 -3.83 -2.95
C VAL A 784 -13.56 -4.50 -1.88
N ILE A 785 -13.87 -5.76 -1.56
CA ILE A 785 -13.19 -6.49 -0.48
C ILE A 785 -12.35 -7.65 -1.03
N HIS A 786 -11.25 -8.00 -0.35
CA HIS A 786 -10.45 -9.17 -0.71
C HIS A 786 -11.22 -10.49 -0.46
N ALA A 787 -11.64 -11.17 -1.53
CA ALA A 787 -12.03 -12.57 -1.46
C ALA A 787 -10.82 -13.46 -1.10
N VAL A 788 -11.06 -14.60 -0.46
CA VAL A 788 -10.02 -15.55 -0.05
C VAL A 788 -9.36 -16.21 -1.26
N ASN A 789 -8.04 -16.00 -1.42
CA ASN A 789 -7.27 -16.61 -2.50
C ASN A 789 -6.73 -17.98 -2.04
N PRO A 790 -7.15 -19.10 -2.66
CA PRO A 790 -6.77 -20.44 -2.22
C PRO A 790 -5.26 -20.73 -2.34
N ASN A 791 -4.54 -19.97 -3.18
CA ASN A 791 -3.10 -20.13 -3.36
C ASN A 791 -2.27 -19.39 -2.29
N PHE A 792 -2.92 -18.57 -1.44
CA PHE A 792 -2.26 -17.70 -0.46
C PHE A 792 -3.01 -17.65 0.88
N LEU A 793 -3.64 -18.76 1.29
CA LEU A 793 -4.47 -18.84 2.52
C LEU A 793 -3.78 -18.29 3.78
N ASN A 794 -2.45 -18.44 3.87
CA ASN A 794 -1.64 -17.94 4.99
C ASN A 794 -1.62 -16.40 5.13
N ALA A 795 -1.99 -15.66 4.08
CA ALA A 795 -2.09 -14.20 4.10
C ALA A 795 -3.42 -13.68 4.69
N TYR A 796 -4.42 -14.56 4.83
CA TYR A 796 -5.75 -14.19 5.33
C TYR A 796 -5.88 -14.48 6.83
N LEU A 797 -6.86 -13.83 7.47
CA LEU A 797 -7.25 -14.11 8.85
C LEU A 797 -8.33 -15.20 8.87
N GLU A 798 -8.10 -16.22 9.69
CA GLU A 798 -9.04 -17.33 9.88
C GLU A 798 -10.42 -16.80 10.31
N ASN A 799 -11.48 -17.39 9.78
CA ASN A 799 -12.89 -16.97 9.95
C ASN A 799 -13.28 -15.58 9.40
N HIS A 800 -12.31 -14.75 8.97
CA HIS A 800 -12.53 -13.40 8.42
C HIS A 800 -12.13 -13.34 6.93
N SER A 801 -12.56 -14.36 6.18
CA SER A 801 -12.09 -14.69 4.84
C SER A 801 -13.27 -14.86 3.86
N PRO A 802 -13.74 -13.77 3.22
CA PRO A 802 -14.91 -13.80 2.34
C PRO A 802 -14.74 -14.70 1.12
N ARG A 803 -15.86 -15.24 0.62
CA ARG A 803 -15.93 -16.10 -0.57
C ARG A 803 -16.81 -15.46 -1.64
N LEU A 804 -16.51 -15.76 -2.90
CA LEU A 804 -17.31 -15.34 -4.05
C LEU A 804 -18.67 -16.05 -4.07
N ASN A 805 -19.67 -15.42 -4.69
CA ASN A 805 -21.06 -15.87 -4.86
C ASN A 805 -21.87 -16.06 -3.57
N ILE A 806 -21.45 -15.43 -2.47
CA ILE A 806 -22.11 -15.51 -1.14
C ILE A 806 -22.80 -14.19 -0.76
N GLY A 807 -22.19 -13.05 -1.08
CA GLY A 807 -22.67 -11.71 -0.74
C GLY A 807 -21.56 -10.78 -0.23
N PRO A 808 -21.87 -9.48 -0.02
CA PRO A 808 -20.92 -8.49 0.48
C PRO A 808 -20.26 -8.86 1.82
N ALA A 809 -19.07 -8.31 2.06
CA ALA A 809 -18.34 -8.50 3.30
C ALA A 809 -18.24 -7.18 4.07
N VAL A 810 -18.60 -7.21 5.36
CA VAL A 810 -18.35 -6.11 6.31
C VAL A 810 -16.85 -6.13 6.65
N SER A 811 -16.19 -4.99 6.48
CA SER A 811 -14.74 -4.82 6.65
C SER A 811 -14.43 -4.16 7.98
N ALA A 812 -13.65 -4.81 8.83
CA ALA A 812 -13.26 -4.29 10.14
C ALA A 812 -11.73 -4.10 10.23
N ASP A 813 -11.31 -2.94 10.74
CA ASP A 813 -9.93 -2.66 11.14
C ASP A 813 -9.91 -1.76 12.39
N PRO A 814 -9.23 -2.16 13.49
CA PRO A 814 -9.20 -1.40 14.74
C PRO A 814 -8.26 -0.17 14.71
N ASN A 815 -7.62 0.12 13.57
CA ASN A 815 -6.67 1.22 13.42
C ASN A 815 -7.25 2.42 12.63
N GLY A 816 -8.54 2.38 12.28
CA GLY A 816 -9.22 3.45 11.55
C GLY A 816 -8.95 3.48 10.04
N HIS A 817 -8.51 2.37 9.45
CA HIS A 817 -8.55 2.19 8.00
C HIS A 817 -9.99 1.99 7.47
N MET A 818 -10.86 1.51 8.35
CA MET A 818 -12.30 1.29 8.17
C MET A 818 -13.06 2.05 9.28
N THR A 819 -14.34 2.33 9.05
CA THR A 819 -15.26 2.98 10.00
C THR A 819 -16.04 2.01 10.89
N THR A 820 -16.17 0.76 10.44
CA THR A 820 -16.98 -0.29 11.05
C THR A 820 -16.75 -0.46 12.56
N ASP A 821 -17.85 -0.35 13.31
CA ASP A 821 -17.95 -0.64 14.73
C ASP A 821 -19.12 -1.63 15.01
N SER A 822 -19.42 -1.88 16.29
CA SER A 822 -20.49 -2.80 16.69
C SER A 822 -21.91 -2.27 16.40
N VAL A 823 -22.13 -0.95 16.44
CA VAL A 823 -23.45 -0.34 16.21
C VAL A 823 -23.76 -0.33 14.71
N SER A 824 -22.80 0.09 13.90
CA SER A 824 -22.89 0.14 12.45
C SER A 824 -23.02 -1.25 11.83
N THR A 825 -22.26 -2.25 12.32
CA THR A 825 -22.45 -3.66 11.95
C THR A 825 -23.86 -4.14 12.27
N ALA A 826 -24.40 -3.80 13.45
CA ALA A 826 -25.74 -4.20 13.86
C ALA A 826 -26.82 -3.55 12.98
N ILE A 827 -26.74 -2.24 12.70
CA ILE A 827 -27.67 -1.51 11.83
C ILE A 827 -27.70 -2.13 10.42
N PHE A 828 -26.54 -2.27 9.77
CA PHE A 828 -26.49 -2.76 8.39
C PHE A 828 -26.94 -4.22 8.26
N HIS A 829 -26.52 -5.09 9.19
CA HIS A 829 -27.02 -6.46 9.24
C HIS A 829 -28.53 -6.52 9.51
N ARG A 830 -29.09 -5.61 10.31
CA ARG A 830 -30.53 -5.55 10.58
C ARG A 830 -31.33 -5.11 9.36
N CYS A 831 -30.81 -4.18 8.56
CA CYS A 831 -31.40 -3.80 7.27
C CYS A 831 -31.46 -4.99 6.30
N VAL A 832 -30.34 -5.68 6.07
CA VAL A 832 -30.28 -6.83 5.14
C VAL A 832 -31.11 -8.01 5.66
N ALA A 833 -31.20 -8.21 6.97
CA ALA A 833 -31.97 -9.29 7.57
C ALA A 833 -33.51 -9.16 7.40
N ARG A 834 -34.04 -7.96 7.11
CA ARG A 834 -35.49 -7.76 6.90
C ARG A 834 -35.99 -8.28 5.55
N ASP A 835 -35.13 -8.32 4.54
CA ASP A 835 -35.48 -8.76 3.19
C ASP A 835 -35.18 -10.25 2.95
N VAL A 836 -34.73 -10.99 3.97
CA VAL A 836 -34.43 -12.43 3.86
C VAL A 836 -35.70 -13.21 3.48
N GLY A 837 -35.60 -13.98 2.41
CA GLY A 837 -36.73 -14.69 1.82
C GLY A 837 -37.57 -13.85 0.84
N VAL A 838 -37.26 -12.58 0.60
CA VAL A 838 -37.87 -11.78 -0.48
C VAL A 838 -37.27 -12.16 -1.84
N ARG A 839 -35.97 -12.49 -1.88
CA ARG A 839 -35.25 -12.87 -3.11
C ARG A 839 -35.25 -14.39 -3.33
N SER A 840 -34.81 -14.84 -4.50
CA SER A 840 -34.60 -16.28 -4.75
C SER A 840 -33.35 -16.80 -4.03
N GLN A 841 -32.36 -15.92 -3.88
CA GLN A 841 -31.14 -16.10 -3.11
C GLN A 841 -30.83 -14.76 -2.44
N ASP A 842 -30.86 -14.75 -1.11
CA ASP A 842 -30.58 -13.54 -0.33
C ASP A 842 -29.06 -13.36 -0.15
N PRO A 843 -28.55 -12.12 -0.09
CA PRO A 843 -27.14 -11.85 0.17
C PRO A 843 -26.79 -12.22 1.62
N LYS A 844 -25.79 -13.08 1.80
CA LYS A 844 -25.25 -13.39 3.13
C LYS A 844 -24.08 -12.47 3.42
N LEU A 845 -24.24 -11.61 4.41
CA LEU A 845 -23.15 -10.74 4.86
C LEU A 845 -22.01 -11.60 5.44
N GLN A 846 -20.82 -11.36 4.91
CA GLN A 846 -19.57 -11.97 5.36
C GLN A 846 -18.79 -10.97 6.22
N VAL A 847 -17.68 -11.40 6.83
CA VAL A 847 -16.77 -10.51 7.58
C VAL A 847 -15.37 -10.62 6.99
N PHE A 848 -14.73 -9.47 6.81
CA PHE A 848 -13.31 -9.35 6.47
C PHE A 848 -12.58 -8.54 7.55
N GLN A 849 -11.38 -9.00 7.90
CA GLN A 849 -10.43 -8.28 8.72
C GLN A 849 -9.03 -8.77 8.36
N ILE A 850 -8.06 -7.86 8.29
CA ILE A 850 -6.65 -8.22 8.06
C ILE A 850 -6.06 -8.97 9.26
N ARG A 851 -5.02 -9.78 9.01
CA ARG A 851 -4.19 -10.32 10.09
C ARG A 851 -3.43 -9.18 10.81
N ASN A 852 -3.20 -9.33 12.12
CA ASN A 852 -2.46 -8.38 12.94
C ASN A 852 -1.00 -8.12 12.49
N ASP A 853 -0.43 -9.01 11.67
CA ASP A 853 0.93 -8.91 11.10
C ASP A 853 0.96 -8.39 9.65
N SER A 854 -0.21 -8.01 9.11
CA SER A 854 -0.42 -7.55 7.74
C SER A 854 -0.76 -6.05 7.68
N ARG A 855 -1.06 -5.53 6.49
CA ARG A 855 -1.41 -4.11 6.27
C ARG A 855 -2.71 -3.99 5.48
N SER A 856 -3.57 -3.06 5.88
CA SER A 856 -4.79 -2.69 5.16
C SER A 856 -4.55 -1.59 4.10
N GLY A 857 -5.41 -1.55 3.08
CA GLY A 857 -5.76 -0.30 2.39
C GLY A 857 -6.55 0.63 3.31
N GLY A 858 -6.92 1.82 2.83
CA GLY A 858 -8.00 2.63 3.43
C GLY A 858 -9.12 2.77 2.39
N THR A 859 -10.23 3.39 2.78
CA THR A 859 -11.41 3.59 1.92
C THR A 859 -11.91 5.04 2.03
N VAL A 860 -12.96 5.39 1.26
CA VAL A 860 -13.68 6.66 1.40
C VAL A 860 -14.36 6.83 2.77
N GLY A 861 -14.67 5.75 3.48
CA GLY A 861 -15.48 5.74 4.70
C GLY A 861 -14.96 6.65 5.81
N PRO A 862 -13.72 6.45 6.31
CA PRO A 862 -13.14 7.31 7.35
C PRO A 862 -13.03 8.78 6.91
N MET A 863 -12.90 9.03 5.61
CA MET A 863 -12.79 10.37 5.04
C MET A 863 -14.14 11.12 5.13
N LEU A 864 -15.22 10.45 4.72
CA LEU A 864 -16.57 11.01 4.68
C LEU A 864 -17.19 11.11 6.08
N SER A 865 -16.99 10.08 6.92
CA SER A 865 -17.45 10.09 8.32
C SER A 865 -16.77 11.20 9.11
N ALA A 866 -15.44 11.38 8.98
CA ALA A 866 -14.73 12.48 9.64
C ALA A 866 -15.11 13.88 9.11
N ALA A 867 -15.58 13.98 7.86
CA ALA A 867 -16.01 15.24 7.25
C ALA A 867 -17.44 15.66 7.62
N THR A 868 -18.27 14.74 8.12
CA THR A 868 -19.72 14.96 8.34
C THR A 868 -20.19 14.64 9.77
N GLY A 869 -19.52 13.73 10.47
CA GLY A 869 -20.00 13.14 11.72
C GLY A 869 -21.02 12.01 11.55
N ILE A 870 -21.26 11.55 10.32
CA ILE A 870 -22.22 10.46 10.02
C ILE A 870 -21.67 9.12 10.52
N ARG A 871 -22.53 8.33 11.19
CA ARG A 871 -22.27 6.94 11.59
C ARG A 871 -22.04 6.07 10.35
N ALA A 872 -20.98 5.28 10.32
CA ALA A 872 -20.54 4.61 9.09
C ALA A 872 -20.16 3.14 9.29
N ILE A 873 -20.30 2.35 8.22
CA ILE A 873 -19.79 0.99 8.07
C ILE A 873 -19.00 0.92 6.76
N ASP A 874 -17.93 0.11 6.72
CA ASP A 874 -17.30 -0.30 5.48
C ASP A 874 -17.79 -1.69 5.09
N CYS A 875 -18.46 -1.79 3.95
CA CYS A 875 -18.97 -3.06 3.42
C CYS A 875 -19.11 -3.03 1.90
N GLY A 876 -18.49 -4.00 1.22
CA GLY A 876 -18.62 -4.14 -0.22
C GLY A 876 -18.25 -5.52 -0.75
N ILE A 877 -18.05 -5.60 -2.07
CA ILE A 877 -18.25 -6.84 -2.81
C ILE A 877 -16.93 -7.59 -2.97
N PRO A 878 -16.85 -8.91 -2.66
CA PRO A 878 -15.59 -9.66 -2.73
C PRO A 878 -15.01 -9.79 -4.16
N GLN A 879 -13.70 -9.58 -4.30
CA GLN A 879 -12.92 -9.83 -5.52
C GLN A 879 -11.54 -10.46 -5.24
N LEU A 880 -11.00 -11.13 -6.25
CA LEU A 880 -9.63 -11.62 -6.34
C LEU A 880 -8.83 -10.75 -7.31
N SER A 881 -7.53 -10.59 -7.03
CA SER A 881 -6.59 -9.82 -7.86
C SER A 881 -6.96 -8.34 -8.03
N MET A 882 -7.40 -7.71 -6.93
CA MET A 882 -7.50 -6.25 -6.76
C MET A 882 -6.22 -5.54 -7.25
N HIS A 883 -6.36 -4.35 -7.84
CA HIS A 883 -5.29 -3.61 -8.53
C HIS A 883 -4.60 -4.34 -9.73
N SER A 884 -5.14 -5.46 -10.21
CA SER A 884 -4.75 -6.04 -11.51
C SER A 884 -5.40 -5.26 -12.66
N ILE A 885 -4.75 -5.22 -13.83
CA ILE A 885 -5.40 -4.75 -15.07
C ILE A 885 -6.64 -5.60 -15.42
N ARG A 886 -6.67 -6.86 -14.93
CA ARG A 886 -7.79 -7.80 -15.05
C ARG A 886 -7.94 -8.60 -13.74
N ALA A 887 -9.02 -8.30 -13.01
CA ALA A 887 -9.36 -8.88 -11.72
C ALA A 887 -10.47 -9.94 -11.87
N THR A 888 -11.01 -10.45 -10.75
CA THR A 888 -12.06 -11.49 -10.77
C THR A 888 -13.04 -11.33 -9.60
N THR A 889 -14.34 -11.42 -9.86
CA THR A 889 -15.40 -11.54 -8.82
C THR A 889 -16.33 -12.72 -9.16
N GLY A 890 -17.28 -13.07 -8.29
CA GLY A 890 -18.28 -14.09 -8.58
C GLY A 890 -19.33 -13.61 -9.58
N SER A 891 -19.94 -14.52 -10.34
CA SER A 891 -20.99 -14.17 -11.30
C SER A 891 -22.30 -13.71 -10.66
N LEU A 892 -22.56 -14.07 -9.40
CA LEU A 892 -23.73 -13.64 -8.63
C LEU A 892 -23.47 -12.37 -7.80
N ASP A 893 -22.21 -12.12 -7.43
CA ASP A 893 -21.82 -11.08 -6.47
C ASP A 893 -22.29 -9.66 -6.83
N PRO A 894 -22.32 -9.21 -8.11
CA PRO A 894 -22.93 -7.92 -8.47
C PRO A 894 -24.40 -7.82 -8.04
N GLY A 895 -25.20 -8.87 -8.27
CA GLY A 895 -26.62 -8.91 -7.90
C GLY A 895 -26.85 -9.03 -6.40
N LEU A 896 -25.99 -9.78 -5.70
CA LEU A 896 -26.03 -9.87 -4.23
C LEU A 896 -25.64 -8.53 -3.58
N GLY A 897 -24.72 -7.78 -4.18
CA GLY A 897 -24.42 -6.39 -3.82
C GLY A 897 -25.62 -5.46 -3.99
N VAL A 898 -26.29 -5.50 -5.15
CA VAL A 898 -27.52 -4.72 -5.40
C VAL A 898 -28.58 -5.02 -4.35
N PHE A 899 -28.80 -6.29 -4.01
CA PHE A 899 -29.79 -6.66 -3.00
C PHE A 899 -29.43 -6.10 -1.62
N ALA A 900 -28.17 -6.24 -1.17
CA ALA A 900 -27.76 -5.73 0.15
C ALA A 900 -27.85 -4.20 0.27
N PHE A 901 -27.41 -3.47 -0.76
CA PHE A 901 -27.52 -2.01 -0.78
C PHE A 901 -28.97 -1.52 -0.92
N GLN A 902 -29.82 -2.25 -1.66
CA GLN A 902 -31.26 -1.94 -1.73
C GLN A 902 -31.92 -2.16 -0.36
N SER A 903 -31.64 -3.27 0.32
CA SER A 903 -32.16 -3.55 1.66
C SER A 903 -31.78 -2.46 2.66
N PHE A 904 -30.59 -1.88 2.56
CA PHE A 904 -30.18 -0.71 3.35
C PHE A 904 -30.98 0.55 2.99
N LEU A 905 -31.06 0.92 1.70
CA LEU A 905 -31.79 2.11 1.23
C LEU A 905 -33.31 2.03 1.44
N GLU A 906 -33.87 0.82 1.65
CA GLU A 906 -35.28 0.61 1.95
C GLU A 906 -35.57 0.51 3.45
N ASN A 907 -34.75 -0.22 4.22
CA ASN A 907 -35.06 -0.49 5.63
C ASN A 907 -34.46 0.49 6.65
N PHE A 908 -33.37 1.21 6.33
CA PHE A 908 -32.56 1.97 7.32
C PHE A 908 -33.40 2.83 8.28
N GLU A 909 -34.31 3.64 7.75
CA GLU A 909 -35.18 4.55 8.51
C GLU A 909 -35.89 3.85 9.69
N SER A 910 -36.45 2.68 9.39
CA SER A 910 -37.24 1.88 10.33
C SER A 910 -36.40 0.94 11.20
N VAL A 911 -35.11 0.79 10.87
CA VAL A 911 -34.10 0.06 11.65
C VAL A 911 -33.44 1.00 12.65
N ASP A 912 -33.09 2.23 12.27
CA ASP A 912 -32.49 3.21 13.18
C ASP A 912 -33.44 3.56 14.34
N ALA A 913 -34.75 3.53 14.08
CA ALA A 913 -35.79 3.63 15.11
C ALA A 913 -35.81 2.46 16.13
N GLU A 914 -35.13 1.33 15.88
CA GLU A 914 -34.89 0.28 16.89
C GLU A 914 -33.80 0.71 17.91
N PHE A 915 -32.93 1.66 17.56
CA PHE A 915 -31.77 2.07 18.36
C PHE A 915 -32.07 3.31 19.22
N LYS A 916 -31.81 3.19 20.53
CA LYS A 916 -31.70 4.33 21.44
C LYS A 916 -30.22 4.64 21.66
N VAL A 917 -29.73 5.64 20.93
CA VAL A 917 -28.36 6.20 21.03
C VAL A 917 -28.38 7.41 21.96
#